data_AF-A0A2E5PQP0-F1
#
_entry.id   AF-A0A2E5PQP0-F1
#
_cell.length_a   1.000
_cell.length_b   1.000
_cell.length_c   1.000
_cell.angle_alpha   90.00
_cell.angle_beta   90.00
_cell.angle_gamma   90.00
#
_symmetry.space_group_name_H-M   'P 1'
#
loop_
_entity.id
_entity.type
_entity.pdbx_description
1 polymer ?
#
loop_
_entity_poly.entity_id
_entity_poly.type
_entity_poly.pdbx_seq_one_letter_code
_entity_poly.pdbx_strand_id
1 'polypeptide(L)'
;MFLESTISDIENYPFLNPFRFEDDPSEKYWHISTLQSLLDENWNSIEEGVTENREYLVAREKIFSSSVSQYFTDQKNRIIQESLDTDNSFQILGAYTCLLDSIVQTAFDYSFIDLPLIKERLLEELNNELALKQKNLPEKKEKLNLLKKQIQEMKKDQQSDPSASREYKYFQEIVIQHENEVGKLEERIDELQHLIPDVENFLSEKQFVQAHLVIFARGGYGRAELGLSSDRDLGYCLDTNRLNSGGAEMLRQLIIHIETLLRLSGVETAHQYFEIDEDLSRFNQVNTLHTIPSILESRVLLGSETLATSLKNRFFQIITFEPYVLNLVRNFSENREPALNRMDLKMDHGGLRSLQIPLWITAATFGIFPSQTADLLAFLIQKHLLSPRQALKLCQALEFLHDLRNFSAVAKDHYFDNEARDIGCVRENLVQDQLNDSMERLYLLKKNRFKNVDEFDRFRLQMVEQIGELSKVILDRLLDRTIVRTFSKFQVVVHLGNKRVVEIHALEGLPQVPLNLIFNEPQTLLELFVYLGNSDYDLTYDLKDEMASLIGHFTPELMKVHQQPVTEKFSELMLTPFAANVLELMFDISETIGASKTPQTLIGCFLPECNQMRFLLRNLTYHQHPVCKHTLNALRNAQLELDKLRENYPELYQFLKPSHILALKWGMLFHDIGKIDPQTKHQISGTSIASNALERLGYDDPEMTNLVSLLIVHHMTVVQLSKTSAYFDQALQSFFDIADRNLVNVILLYLCNISDYSAVSESNARDTRNLRNFFDETYRVFAEMRTSNKEGDPIDFILTYLDQKKIDLVTDTRIDLLINRSLQYDLEKAIFEPLQSIQSEELQILKNSKEELNELWRALKLGSLDAEGRDKMTDKLIRKIKQGISESTLKQLTANYNSVISWFFASLPNRFLLGTPPGILSANLQMFQRLDRPAIVSAQTNARGRLTGLLIYVHDQPRIHSKVAYALSLKRLNIESGKMNRIVFAGEKVAYCYFLKISARNRGEMIFPREMENSILNTPPPELKIQPQDFVYNTRVQLEYLEDDQKGYVVNQETSEKIHDFPVWLGSEPEQEQFSRIPEKNQRVKITVTDAPLVYFKMVYAFERVDVKIQQAVITTIGHQVIDTFYIKPDDLEKLNLSDYEEYMKQSLMSPSEI
;
A
#
# COMPACT_ATOMS: atom_id res chain seq x y z
N MET A 1 -4.39 39.53 6.69
CA MET A 1 -3.85 40.65 7.49
C MET A 1 -3.96 40.18 8.93
N PHE A 2 -2.86 39.66 9.51
CA PHE A 2 -2.81 39.43 10.95
C PHE A 2 -3.21 40.76 11.59
N LEU A 3 -4.35 40.76 12.26
CA LEU A 3 -4.69 41.88 13.10
C LEU A 3 -3.63 41.88 14.20
N GLU A 4 -2.78 42.89 14.24
CA GLU A 4 -2.13 43.35 15.48
C GLU A 4 -3.22 43.87 16.46
N SER A 5 -4.35 43.17 16.57
CA SER A 5 -5.37 43.42 17.57
C SER A 5 -4.82 42.87 18.87
N THR A 6 -4.04 43.70 19.56
CA THR A 6 -3.85 43.73 21.01
C THR A 6 -3.97 42.34 21.64
N ILE A 7 -2.94 41.50 21.45
CA ILE A 7 -2.67 40.48 22.46
C ILE A 7 -2.58 41.28 23.77
N SER A 8 -3.48 41.03 24.72
CA SER A 8 -3.42 41.68 26.03
C SER A 8 -2.01 41.56 26.55
N ASP A 9 -1.41 42.67 26.98
CA ASP A 9 -0.09 42.65 27.60
C ASP A 9 -0.07 41.57 28.67
N ILE A 10 0.85 40.61 28.53
CA ILE A 10 1.07 39.55 29.52
C ILE A 10 1.34 40.15 30.91
N GLU A 11 1.72 41.43 30.96
CA GLU A 11 1.80 42.30 32.12
C GLU A 11 0.54 42.29 33.00
N ASN A 12 -0.65 42.05 32.43
CA ASN A 12 -1.90 41.89 33.18
C ASN A 12 -1.97 40.57 33.97
N TYR A 13 -1.08 39.62 33.68
CA TYR A 13 -1.00 38.30 34.30
C TYR A 13 0.45 37.94 34.71
N PRO A 14 1.04 38.65 35.69
CA PRO A 14 2.47 38.50 36.04
C PRO A 14 2.91 37.07 36.42
N PHE A 15 1.97 36.21 36.84
CA PHE A 15 2.27 34.81 37.16
C PHE A 15 2.67 33.96 35.94
N LEU A 16 2.44 34.45 34.71
CA LEU A 16 2.85 33.78 33.48
C LEU A 16 4.31 34.07 33.10
N ASN A 17 4.90 35.17 33.59
CA ASN A 17 6.26 35.59 33.24
C ASN A 17 7.33 34.50 33.47
N PRO A 18 7.32 33.71 34.56
CA PRO A 18 8.30 32.64 34.77
C PRO A 18 8.27 31.50 33.73
N PHE A 19 7.23 31.45 32.89
CA PHE A 19 7.03 30.44 31.84
C PHE A 19 7.16 31.05 30.44
N ARG A 20 7.58 32.32 30.36
CA ARG A 20 7.82 33.05 29.12
C ARG A 20 9.32 33.24 28.96
N PHE A 21 9.82 32.96 27.77
CA PHE A 21 11.18 33.32 27.38
C PHE A 21 11.28 34.84 27.20
N GLU A 22 12.17 35.46 27.97
CA GLU A 22 12.61 36.82 27.77
C GLU A 22 13.96 36.76 27.05
N ASP A 23 14.03 37.34 25.84
CA ASP A 23 15.28 37.45 25.08
C ASP A 23 16.17 38.48 25.79
N ASP A 24 16.94 38.04 26.80
CA ASP A 24 17.90 38.87 27.53
C ASP A 24 19.07 39.22 26.58
N PRO A 25 19.15 40.49 26.11
CA PRO A 25 20.19 40.87 25.17
C PRO A 25 21.59 40.75 25.76
N SER A 26 21.73 40.80 27.10
CA SER A 26 23.02 40.75 27.77
C SER A 26 23.64 39.35 27.76
N GLU A 27 22.85 38.31 28.01
CA GLU A 27 23.29 36.92 27.98
C GLU A 27 23.59 36.46 26.55
N LYS A 28 22.71 36.81 25.61
CA LYS A 28 22.92 36.57 24.17
C LYS A 28 24.20 37.24 23.67
N TYR A 29 24.41 38.51 24.02
CA TYR A 29 25.63 39.24 23.68
C TYR A 29 26.87 38.60 24.30
N TRP A 30 26.78 38.09 25.52
CA TRP A 30 27.88 37.38 26.18
C TRP A 30 28.29 36.11 25.42
N HIS A 31 27.33 35.28 25.00
CA HIS A 31 27.61 34.10 24.18
C HIS A 31 28.25 34.48 22.83
N ILE A 32 27.67 35.44 22.11
CA ILE A 32 28.16 35.90 20.80
C ILE A 32 29.58 36.45 20.92
N SER A 33 29.84 37.35 21.88
CA SER A 33 31.17 37.95 22.06
C SER A 33 32.23 36.93 22.47
N THR A 34 31.87 35.95 23.30
CA THR A 34 32.76 34.85 23.68
C THR A 34 33.10 33.97 22.48
N LEU A 35 32.11 33.61 21.67
CA LEU A 35 32.31 32.83 20.44
C LEU A 35 33.18 33.59 19.42
N GLN A 36 32.94 34.89 19.24
CA GLN A 36 33.76 35.73 18.36
C GLN A 36 35.22 35.78 18.82
N SER A 37 35.48 35.99 20.12
CA SER A 37 36.85 35.97 20.67
C SER A 37 37.54 34.63 20.44
N LEU A 38 36.84 33.51 20.67
CA LEU A 38 37.37 32.16 20.43
C LEU A 38 37.72 31.92 18.95
N LEU A 39 36.87 32.39 18.04
CA LEU A 39 37.08 32.26 16.60
C LEU A 39 38.28 33.10 16.15
N ASP A 40 38.41 34.34 16.63
CA ASP A 40 39.52 35.24 16.29
C ASP A 40 40.85 34.73 16.85
N GLU A 41 40.89 34.25 18.10
CA GLU A 41 42.09 33.67 18.71
C GLU A 41 42.58 32.43 17.95
N ASN A 42 41.67 31.52 17.60
CA ASN A 42 42.00 30.30 16.88
C ASN A 42 42.41 30.60 15.42
N TRP A 43 41.80 31.60 14.77
CA TRP A 43 42.19 32.04 13.43
C TRP A 43 43.62 32.59 13.39
N ASN A 44 43.95 33.49 14.32
CA ASN A 44 45.28 34.10 14.42
C ASN A 44 46.42 33.09 14.66
N SER A 45 46.10 31.90 15.18
CA SER A 45 47.06 30.82 15.42
C SER A 45 47.46 30.02 14.16
N ILE A 46 46.71 30.13 13.06
CA ILE A 46 46.84 29.31 11.84
C ILE A 46 47.32 30.13 10.63
N GLU A 47 47.22 31.46 10.66
CA GLU A 47 47.31 32.37 9.51
C GLU A 47 48.67 32.37 8.74
N GLU A 48 49.72 31.70 9.23
CA GLU A 48 50.98 31.57 8.49
C GLU A 48 50.87 30.60 7.28
N GLY A 49 50.35 31.09 6.14
CA GLY A 49 50.64 30.50 4.83
C GLY A 49 49.47 30.06 3.94
N VAL A 50 48.21 30.38 4.26
CA VAL A 50 47.06 30.03 3.39
C VAL A 50 46.87 31.10 2.30
N THR A 51 47.18 30.76 1.05
CA THR A 51 47.13 31.71 -0.09
C THR A 51 46.02 31.44 -1.09
N GLU A 52 45.41 30.24 -1.09
CA GLU A 52 44.33 29.87 -2.02
C GLU A 52 42.93 29.97 -1.37
N ASN A 53 41.96 30.57 -2.08
CA ASN A 53 40.60 30.83 -1.58
C ASN A 53 39.87 29.56 -1.08
N ARG A 54 40.09 28.40 -1.74
CA ARG A 54 39.47 27.14 -1.32
C ARG A 54 40.05 26.61 -0.01
N GLU A 55 41.37 26.68 0.14
CA GLU A 55 42.04 26.31 1.38
C GLU A 55 41.63 27.24 2.53
N TYR A 56 41.38 28.52 2.22
CA TYR A 56 40.90 29.50 3.19
C TYR A 56 39.51 29.16 3.75
N LEU A 57 38.51 28.91 2.87
CA LEU A 57 37.16 28.56 3.33
C LEU A 57 37.15 27.27 4.15
N VAL A 58 37.88 26.24 3.70
CA VAL A 58 38.00 24.97 4.43
C VAL A 58 38.69 25.17 5.79
N ALA A 59 39.71 26.02 5.87
CA ALA A 59 40.35 26.37 7.14
C ALA A 59 39.38 27.09 8.09
N ARG A 60 38.60 28.06 7.57
CA ARG A 60 37.58 28.79 8.35
C ARG A 60 36.46 27.88 8.84
N GLU A 61 35.97 26.98 8.01
CA GLU A 61 34.97 25.96 8.38
C GLU A 61 35.51 25.06 9.50
N LYS A 62 36.77 24.62 9.41
CA LYS A 62 37.40 23.79 10.42
C LYS A 62 37.54 24.52 11.77
N ILE A 63 37.97 25.78 11.75
CA ILE A 63 38.11 26.61 12.95
C ILE A 63 36.75 26.86 13.60
N PHE A 64 35.74 27.17 12.79
CA PHE A 64 34.38 27.33 13.27
C PHE A 64 33.86 26.04 13.91
N SER A 65 33.99 24.92 13.20
CA SER A 65 33.59 23.60 13.68
C SER A 65 34.22 23.27 15.04
N SER A 66 35.55 23.36 15.17
CA SER A 66 36.24 23.00 16.40
C SER A 66 35.89 23.94 17.57
N SER A 67 35.85 25.25 17.32
CA SER A 67 35.63 26.26 18.37
C SER A 67 34.19 26.20 18.88
N VAL A 68 33.22 26.17 17.98
CA VAL A 68 31.79 26.15 18.32
C VAL A 68 31.38 24.80 18.86
N SER A 69 31.88 23.68 18.31
CA SER A 69 31.55 22.34 18.84
C SER A 69 31.99 22.18 20.30
N GLN A 70 33.18 22.66 20.64
CA GLN A 70 33.67 22.59 22.01
C GLN A 70 32.85 23.51 22.93
N TYR A 71 32.67 24.78 22.53
CA TYR A 71 31.87 25.73 23.29
C TYR A 71 30.44 25.25 23.53
N PHE A 72 29.77 24.76 22.48
CA PHE A 72 28.41 24.23 22.56
C PHE A 72 28.32 23.04 23.50
N THR A 73 29.29 22.12 23.44
CA THR A 73 29.35 20.95 24.33
C THR A 73 29.53 21.37 25.78
N ASP A 74 30.44 22.31 26.05
CA ASP A 74 30.72 22.80 27.39
C ASP A 74 29.51 23.53 28.01
N GLN A 75 28.88 24.44 27.25
CA GLN A 75 27.68 25.14 27.71
C GLN A 75 26.48 24.20 27.85
N LYS A 76 26.27 23.26 26.92
CA LYS A 76 25.21 22.25 27.04
C LYS A 76 25.40 21.40 28.31
N ASN A 77 26.63 20.96 28.59
CA ASN A 77 26.93 20.19 29.80
C ASN A 77 26.68 21.01 31.07
N ARG A 78 27.02 22.30 31.07
CA ARG A 78 26.69 23.20 32.17
C ARG A 78 25.18 23.31 32.40
N ILE A 79 24.41 23.53 31.34
CA ILE A 79 22.94 23.60 31.38
C ILE A 79 22.34 22.28 31.90
N ILE A 80 22.89 21.13 31.49
CA ILE A 80 22.49 19.80 31.99
C ILE A 80 22.70 19.66 33.50
N GLN A 81 23.82 20.17 34.03
CA GLN A 81 24.07 20.15 35.47
C GLN A 81 23.11 21.08 36.22
N GLU A 82 22.96 22.32 35.74
CA GLU A 82 22.02 23.30 36.33
C GLU A 82 20.56 22.78 36.30
N SER A 83 20.21 21.93 35.34
CA SER A 83 18.88 21.33 35.25
C SER A 83 18.54 20.38 36.40
N LEU A 84 19.53 19.81 37.11
CA LEU A 84 19.28 18.95 38.26
C LEU A 84 18.86 19.76 39.50
N ASP A 85 19.34 21.00 39.61
CA ASP A 85 19.18 21.86 40.78
C ASP A 85 18.03 22.87 40.64
N THR A 86 17.54 23.11 39.43
CA THR A 86 16.43 24.05 39.21
C THR A 86 15.05 23.45 39.54
N ASP A 87 14.21 24.29 40.14
CA ASP A 87 12.79 24.04 40.38
C ASP A 87 11.89 24.51 39.23
N ASN A 88 12.43 25.18 38.20
CA ASN A 88 11.67 25.65 37.04
C ASN A 88 12.38 25.30 35.72
N SER A 89 11.86 24.29 35.03
CA SER A 89 12.41 23.84 33.74
C SER A 89 12.43 24.90 32.63
N PHE A 90 11.55 25.92 32.66
CA PHE A 90 11.54 26.98 31.65
C PHE A 90 12.81 27.84 31.66
N GLN A 91 13.51 27.93 32.80
CA GLN A 91 14.82 28.60 32.85
C GLN A 91 15.86 27.83 32.02
N ILE A 92 15.83 26.50 32.07
CA ILE A 92 16.73 25.62 31.29
C ILE A 92 16.39 25.70 29.81
N LEU A 93 15.11 25.69 29.47
CA LEU A 93 14.65 25.85 28.10
C LEU A 93 15.07 27.21 27.52
N GLY A 94 14.94 28.28 28.31
CA GLY A 94 15.36 29.63 27.94
C GLY A 94 16.85 29.75 27.74
N ALA A 95 17.68 29.27 28.69
CA ALA A 95 19.14 29.28 28.57
C ALA A 95 19.61 28.47 27.35
N TYR A 96 19.01 27.30 27.10
CA TYR A 96 19.34 26.49 25.93
C TYR A 96 18.93 27.18 24.61
N THR A 97 17.77 27.84 24.59
CA THR A 97 17.31 28.64 23.44
C THR A 97 18.25 29.82 23.18
N CYS A 98 18.64 30.56 24.21
CA CYS A 98 19.59 31.68 24.12
C CYS A 98 20.95 31.24 23.54
N LEU A 99 21.48 30.10 24.01
CA LEU A 99 22.71 29.51 23.48
C LEU A 99 22.60 29.19 21.98
N LEU A 100 21.50 28.54 21.56
CA LEU A 100 21.29 28.18 20.16
C LEU A 100 21.07 29.41 19.27
N ASP A 101 20.27 30.38 19.72
CA ASP A 101 20.07 31.66 19.03
C ASP A 101 21.40 32.37 18.80
N SER A 102 22.26 32.37 19.82
CA SER A 102 23.60 32.96 19.76
C SER A 102 24.49 32.25 18.74
N ILE A 103 24.48 30.92 18.70
CA ILE A 103 25.27 30.13 17.73
C ILE A 103 24.77 30.37 16.30
N VAL A 104 23.46 30.42 16.07
CA VAL A 104 22.89 30.70 14.74
C VAL A 104 23.27 32.12 14.27
N GLN A 105 23.21 33.10 15.17
CA GLN A 105 23.69 34.47 14.90
C GLN A 105 25.18 34.49 14.56
N THR A 106 26.02 33.80 15.34
CA THR A 106 27.46 33.70 15.07
C THR A 106 27.74 33.02 13.74
N ALA A 107 27.01 31.94 13.39
CA ALA A 107 27.14 31.27 12.10
C ALA A 107 26.80 32.22 10.94
N PHE A 108 25.69 32.96 11.05
CA PHE A 108 25.31 33.96 10.05
C PHE A 108 26.39 35.06 9.90
N ASP A 109 26.86 35.62 11.00
CA ASP A 109 27.88 36.69 10.98
C ASP A 109 29.21 36.19 10.40
N TYR A 110 29.61 34.95 10.74
CA TYR A 110 30.83 34.32 10.22
C TYR A 110 30.70 34.02 8.73
N SER A 111 29.58 33.45 8.29
CA SER A 111 29.29 33.19 6.87
C SER A 111 29.16 34.47 6.04
N PHE A 112 28.68 35.56 6.64
CA PHE A 112 28.60 36.86 5.97
C PHE A 112 29.99 37.43 5.64
N ILE A 113 30.98 37.24 6.53
CA ILE A 113 32.38 37.61 6.26
C ILE A 113 32.94 36.81 5.07
N ASP A 114 32.54 35.54 4.95
CA ASP A 114 32.97 34.64 3.87
C ASP A 114 32.27 34.91 2.52
N LEU A 115 31.23 35.75 2.51
CA LEU A 115 30.36 35.98 1.35
C LEU A 115 31.10 36.41 0.05
N PRO A 116 32.14 37.27 0.09
CA PRO A 116 32.93 37.59 -1.11
C PRO A 116 33.64 36.36 -1.70
N LEU A 117 34.18 35.47 -0.86
CA LEU A 117 34.86 34.25 -1.30
C LEU A 117 33.86 33.21 -1.82
N ILE A 118 32.69 33.09 -1.19
CA ILE A 118 31.58 32.25 -1.68
C ILE A 118 31.15 32.70 -3.08
N LYS A 119 31.06 34.02 -3.31
CA LYS A 119 30.77 34.60 -4.62
C LYS A 119 31.81 34.22 -5.67
N GLU A 120 33.10 34.39 -5.36
CA GLU A 120 34.19 34.03 -6.29
C GLU A 120 34.15 32.54 -6.65
N ARG A 121 33.93 31.67 -5.65
CA ARG A 121 33.78 30.22 -5.86
C ARG A 121 32.57 29.88 -6.74
N LEU A 122 31.41 30.46 -6.45
CA LEU A 122 30.20 30.24 -7.24
C LEU A 122 30.41 30.66 -8.70
N LEU A 123 31.05 31.82 -8.93
CA LEU A 123 31.38 32.26 -10.29
C LEU A 123 32.31 31.29 -11.01
N GLU A 124 33.31 30.73 -10.32
CA GLU A 124 34.19 29.71 -10.89
C GLU A 124 33.39 28.44 -11.29
N GLU A 125 32.51 27.97 -10.39
CA GLU A 125 31.67 26.79 -10.61
C GLU A 125 30.68 26.99 -11.78
N LEU A 126 29.99 28.13 -11.85
CA LEU A 126 29.06 28.46 -12.92
C LEU A 126 29.77 28.63 -14.27
N ASN A 127 30.94 29.28 -14.30
CA ASN A 127 31.73 29.42 -15.53
C ASN A 127 32.24 28.06 -16.04
N ASN A 128 32.67 27.18 -15.13
CA ASN A 128 33.07 25.82 -15.47
C ASN A 128 31.88 24.98 -15.98
N GLU A 129 30.70 25.10 -15.36
CA GLU A 129 29.47 24.46 -15.84
C GLU A 129 29.14 24.93 -17.26
N LEU A 130 29.13 26.25 -17.50
CA LEU A 130 28.85 26.85 -18.80
C LEU A 130 29.82 26.33 -19.87
N ALA A 131 31.13 26.35 -19.59
CA ALA A 131 32.15 25.88 -20.52
C ALA A 131 31.98 24.39 -20.88
N LEU A 132 31.67 23.54 -19.89
CA LEU A 132 31.46 22.11 -20.10
C LEU A 132 30.18 21.83 -20.91
N LYS A 133 29.10 22.55 -20.64
CA LYS A 133 27.83 22.41 -21.36
C LYS A 133 27.95 22.91 -22.80
N GLN A 134 28.60 24.06 -23.03
CA GLN A 134 28.89 24.59 -24.36
C GLN A 134 29.77 23.65 -25.19
N LYS A 135 30.73 22.95 -24.56
CA LYS A 135 31.56 21.94 -25.22
C LYS A 135 30.78 20.70 -25.64
N ASN A 136 29.81 20.26 -24.84
CA ASN A 136 29.06 19.02 -25.08
C ASN A 136 27.86 19.21 -26.05
N LEU A 137 27.34 20.42 -26.17
CA LEU A 137 26.17 20.71 -27.01
C LEU A 137 26.36 20.34 -28.50
N PRO A 138 27.51 20.66 -29.16
CA PRO A 138 27.75 20.28 -30.56
C PRO A 138 27.71 18.77 -30.79
N GLU A 139 28.34 17.98 -29.93
CA GLU A 139 28.39 16.51 -30.02
C GLU A 139 26.99 15.90 -29.90
N LYS A 140 26.19 16.39 -28.94
CA LYS A 140 24.80 15.95 -28.74
C LYS A 140 23.90 16.33 -29.92
N LYS A 141 24.08 17.53 -30.49
CA LYS A 141 23.36 17.96 -31.71
C LYS A 141 23.74 17.13 -32.93
N GLU A 142 25.01 16.78 -33.09
CA GLU A 142 25.48 15.93 -34.18
C GLU A 142 24.87 14.52 -34.10
N LYS A 143 24.87 13.92 -32.90
CA LYS A 143 24.23 12.63 -32.65
C LYS A 143 22.72 12.66 -32.94
N LEU A 144 22.03 13.72 -32.51
CA LEU A 144 20.60 13.91 -32.79
C LEU A 144 20.34 14.03 -34.30
N ASN A 145 21.17 14.77 -35.02
CA ASN A 145 21.06 14.91 -36.48
C ASN A 145 21.29 13.59 -37.21
N LEU A 146 22.22 12.75 -36.73
CA LEU A 146 22.46 11.42 -37.28
C LEU A 146 21.24 10.50 -37.08
N LEU A 147 20.67 10.50 -35.88
CA LEU A 147 19.47 9.71 -35.56
C LEU A 147 18.25 10.18 -36.37
N LYS A 148 18.06 11.49 -36.54
CA LYS A 148 17.01 12.06 -37.41
C LYS A 148 17.16 11.62 -38.87
N LYS A 149 18.39 11.55 -39.39
CA LYS A 149 18.67 11.03 -40.73
C LYS A 149 18.34 9.54 -40.85
N GLN A 150 18.74 8.72 -39.87
CA GLN A 150 18.43 7.28 -39.83
C GLN A 150 16.92 7.03 -39.80
N ILE A 151 16.15 7.79 -39.02
CA ILE A 151 14.68 7.70 -39.02
C ILE A 151 14.08 8.08 -40.38
N GLN A 152 14.62 9.10 -41.05
CA GLN A 152 14.14 9.48 -42.40
C GLN A 152 14.42 8.40 -43.45
N GLU A 153 15.53 7.68 -43.32
CA GLU A 153 15.87 6.53 -44.18
C GLU A 153 14.92 5.35 -43.89
N MET A 154 14.70 4.99 -42.63
CA MET A 154 13.77 3.91 -42.23
C MET A 154 12.32 4.21 -42.63
N LYS A 155 11.92 5.49 -42.68
CA LYS A 155 10.59 5.91 -43.15
C LYS A 155 10.38 5.63 -44.65
N LYS A 156 11.45 5.55 -45.46
CA LYS A 156 11.35 5.17 -46.88
C LYS A 156 11.16 3.66 -47.06
N ASP A 157 11.75 2.84 -46.18
CA ASP A 157 11.66 1.37 -46.24
C ASP A 157 10.36 0.80 -45.63
N GLN A 158 9.62 1.62 -44.86
CA GLN A 158 8.30 1.28 -44.30
C GLN A 158 7.21 0.95 -45.33
N GLN A 159 7.39 1.31 -46.61
CA GLN A 159 6.42 0.97 -47.65
C GLN A 159 6.50 -0.50 -48.10
N SER A 160 7.46 -1.30 -47.58
CA SER A 160 7.71 -2.68 -48.05
C SER A 160 7.65 -3.81 -47.00
N ASP A 161 7.70 -3.54 -45.68
CA ASP A 161 7.78 -4.61 -44.65
C ASP A 161 7.06 -4.24 -43.32
N PRO A 162 6.12 -5.07 -42.79
CA PRO A 162 5.43 -4.85 -41.51
C PRO A 162 6.30 -4.98 -40.24
N SER A 163 7.46 -5.66 -40.29
CA SER A 163 8.36 -5.85 -39.13
C SER A 163 9.11 -4.57 -38.72
N ALA A 164 9.25 -3.61 -39.65
CA ALA A 164 9.90 -2.31 -39.45
C ALA A 164 9.12 -1.34 -38.54
N SER A 165 7.89 -1.69 -38.11
CA SER A 165 7.04 -0.78 -37.31
C SER A 165 7.49 -0.64 -35.85
N ARG A 166 8.05 -1.69 -35.24
CA ARG A 166 8.53 -1.66 -33.83
C ARG A 166 9.88 -0.94 -33.68
N GLU A 167 10.83 -1.23 -34.54
CA GLU A 167 12.13 -0.54 -34.55
C GLU A 167 11.97 0.95 -34.86
N TYR A 168 11.08 1.31 -35.79
CA TYR A 168 10.77 2.71 -36.08
C TYR A 168 10.22 3.46 -34.87
N LYS A 169 9.28 2.87 -34.11
CA LYS A 169 8.76 3.46 -32.86
C LYS A 169 9.85 3.61 -31.79
N TYR A 170 10.69 2.60 -31.62
CA TYR A 170 11.83 2.64 -30.70
C TYR A 170 12.80 3.79 -31.03
N PHE A 171 13.21 3.94 -32.29
CA PHE A 171 14.07 5.06 -32.69
C PHE A 171 13.38 6.42 -32.58
N GLN A 172 12.07 6.51 -32.81
CA GLN A 172 11.30 7.74 -32.58
C GLN A 172 11.32 8.17 -31.12
N GLU A 173 11.14 7.25 -30.18
CA GLU A 173 11.24 7.52 -28.74
C GLU A 173 12.65 8.01 -28.36
N ILE A 174 13.70 7.38 -28.91
CA ILE A 174 15.10 7.81 -28.70
C ILE A 174 15.34 9.23 -29.24
N VAL A 175 14.79 9.57 -30.41
CA VAL A 175 14.92 10.91 -30.96
C VAL A 175 14.20 11.94 -30.09
N ILE A 176 12.98 11.65 -29.62
CA ILE A 176 12.27 12.54 -28.69
C ILE A 176 13.06 12.73 -27.39
N GLN A 177 13.65 11.66 -26.85
CA GLN A 177 14.49 11.74 -25.66
C GLN A 177 15.72 12.63 -25.90
N HIS A 178 16.43 12.45 -27.01
CA HIS A 178 17.59 13.28 -27.33
C HIS A 178 17.23 14.73 -27.72
N GLU A 179 16.05 14.97 -28.31
CA GLU A 179 15.52 16.33 -28.52
C GLU A 179 15.28 17.04 -27.19
N ASN A 180 14.65 16.35 -26.24
CA ASN A 180 14.44 16.87 -24.89
C ASN A 180 15.77 17.11 -24.15
N GLU A 181 16.75 16.22 -24.29
CA GLU A 181 18.10 16.41 -23.72
C GLU A 181 18.79 17.65 -24.30
N VAL A 182 18.77 17.83 -25.62
CA VAL A 182 19.38 18.99 -26.28
C VAL A 182 18.65 20.27 -25.87
N GLY A 183 17.31 20.27 -25.85
CA GLY A 183 16.51 21.42 -25.43
C GLY A 183 16.83 21.86 -23.99
N LYS A 184 16.88 20.91 -23.05
CA LYS A 184 17.28 21.18 -21.65
C LYS A 184 18.70 21.73 -21.53
N LEU A 185 19.63 21.26 -22.36
CA LEU A 185 21.00 21.78 -22.38
C LEU A 185 21.07 23.21 -22.91
N GLU A 186 20.29 23.54 -23.95
CA GLU A 186 20.22 24.89 -24.50
C GLU A 186 19.59 25.87 -23.51
N GLU A 187 18.48 25.49 -22.90
CA GLU A 187 17.80 26.26 -21.85
C GLU A 187 18.74 26.55 -20.68
N ARG A 188 19.45 25.52 -20.18
CA ARG A 188 20.41 25.70 -19.09
C ARG A 188 21.59 26.60 -19.46
N ILE A 189 22.07 26.54 -20.70
CA ILE A 189 23.16 27.44 -21.16
C ILE A 189 22.67 28.89 -21.17
N ASP A 190 21.46 29.14 -21.67
CA ASP A 190 20.86 30.48 -21.69
C ASP A 190 20.66 31.01 -20.26
N GLU A 191 20.13 30.18 -19.34
CA GLU A 191 20.03 30.52 -17.92
C GLU A 191 21.38 30.92 -17.32
N LEU A 192 22.44 30.12 -17.54
CA LEU A 192 23.77 30.39 -17.02
C LEU A 192 24.36 31.70 -17.56
N GLN A 193 24.11 32.02 -18.83
CA GLN A 193 24.56 33.26 -19.46
C GLN A 193 23.92 34.50 -18.84
N HIS A 194 22.70 34.40 -18.30
CA HIS A 194 22.04 35.48 -17.57
C HIS A 194 22.42 35.47 -16.07
N LEU A 195 22.56 34.29 -15.47
CA LEU A 195 22.84 34.12 -14.05
C LEU A 195 24.24 34.62 -13.65
N ILE A 196 25.28 34.35 -14.46
CA ILE A 196 26.67 34.72 -14.14
C ILE A 196 26.82 36.25 -13.95
N PRO A 197 26.38 37.11 -14.88
CA PRO A 197 26.42 38.56 -14.69
C PRO A 197 25.62 39.04 -13.47
N ASP A 198 24.49 38.41 -13.17
CA ASP A 198 23.68 38.78 -11.99
C ASP A 198 24.40 38.45 -10.68
N VAL A 199 25.12 37.33 -10.62
CA VAL A 199 25.97 36.96 -9.47
C VAL A 199 27.16 37.93 -9.37
N GLU A 200 27.80 38.30 -10.48
CA GLU A 200 28.90 39.28 -10.50
C GLU A 200 28.47 40.64 -9.92
N ASN A 201 27.22 41.06 -10.19
CA ASN A 201 26.67 42.34 -9.73
C ASN A 201 26.01 42.28 -8.34
N PHE A 202 26.06 41.13 -7.64
CA PHE A 202 25.45 40.99 -6.33
C PHE A 202 26.04 41.95 -5.28
N LEU A 203 25.16 42.62 -4.53
CA LEU A 203 25.48 43.56 -3.46
C LEU A 203 25.73 42.82 -2.13
N SER A 204 27.00 42.73 -1.72
CA SER A 204 27.41 42.10 -0.45
C SER A 204 27.22 43.00 0.78
N GLU A 205 26.09 43.70 0.89
CA GLU A 205 25.77 44.56 2.04
C GLU A 205 24.89 43.83 3.05
N LYS A 206 25.24 43.89 4.35
CA LYS A 206 24.51 43.16 5.42
C LYS A 206 23.03 43.54 5.49
N GLN A 207 22.73 44.84 5.34
CA GLN A 207 21.36 45.35 5.34
C GLN A 207 20.55 44.82 4.14
N PHE A 208 21.18 44.68 2.98
CA PHE A 208 20.54 44.12 1.79
C PHE A 208 20.20 42.63 2.01
N VAL A 209 21.15 41.85 2.54
CA VAL A 209 20.92 40.43 2.87
C VAL A 209 19.78 40.29 3.88
N GLN A 210 19.82 41.05 4.98
CA GLN A 210 18.80 40.99 6.04
C GLN A 210 17.42 41.48 5.57
N ALA A 211 17.33 42.31 4.54
CA ALA A 211 16.06 42.73 3.97
C ALA A 211 15.38 41.65 3.10
N HIS A 212 16.16 40.73 2.51
CA HIS A 212 15.69 39.74 1.54
C HIS A 212 15.78 38.27 2.01
N LEU A 213 16.35 38.04 3.19
CA LEU A 213 16.42 36.73 3.84
C LEU A 213 15.83 36.85 5.26
N VAL A 214 15.11 35.82 5.68
CA VAL A 214 14.74 35.64 7.09
C VAL A 214 15.08 34.22 7.55
N ILE A 215 15.68 34.13 8.74
CA ILE A 215 15.96 32.89 9.46
C ILE A 215 15.05 32.87 10.68
N PHE A 216 14.27 31.81 10.85
CA PHE A 216 13.30 31.68 11.92
C PHE A 216 13.32 30.30 12.56
N ALA A 217 13.11 30.24 13.87
CA ALA A 217 12.93 29.00 14.60
C ALA A 217 11.46 28.56 14.52
N ARG A 218 11.22 27.25 14.33
CA ARG A 218 9.88 26.65 14.22
C ARG A 218 9.61 25.71 15.40
N GLY A 219 8.36 25.32 15.58
CA GLY A 219 8.00 24.29 16.55
C GLY A 219 8.42 24.62 17.98
N GLY A 220 8.95 23.62 18.72
CA GLY A 220 9.42 23.82 20.10
C GLY A 220 10.56 24.85 20.20
N TYR A 221 11.41 24.97 19.18
CA TYR A 221 12.47 25.98 19.15
C TYR A 221 11.92 27.39 18.94
N GLY A 222 10.92 27.54 18.05
CA GLY A 222 10.19 28.78 17.86
C GLY A 222 9.54 29.29 19.16
N ARG A 223 8.94 28.37 19.92
CA ARG A 223 8.32 28.69 21.21
C ARG A 223 9.26 28.87 22.40
N ALA A 224 10.57 28.70 22.20
CA ALA A 224 11.55 28.65 23.28
C ALA A 224 11.24 27.56 24.34
N GLU A 225 10.65 26.46 23.89
CA GLU A 225 10.23 25.29 24.68
C GLU A 225 10.97 24.01 24.23
N LEU A 226 12.14 24.19 23.61
CA LEU A 226 12.92 23.11 23.00
C LEU A 226 13.61 22.25 24.07
N GLY A 227 13.32 20.95 24.08
CA GLY A 227 14.02 20.01 24.96
C GLY A 227 15.47 19.76 24.54
N LEU A 228 16.33 19.41 25.49
CA LEU A 228 17.81 19.29 25.30
C LEU A 228 18.29 18.31 24.21
N SER A 229 17.46 17.35 23.82
CA SER A 229 17.71 16.40 22.72
C SER A 229 16.58 16.39 21.69
N SER A 230 15.77 17.45 21.63
CA SER A 230 14.77 17.62 20.58
C SER A 230 15.40 18.17 19.29
N ASP A 231 14.80 17.85 18.15
CA ASP A 231 15.23 18.36 16.85
C ASP A 231 15.18 19.90 16.82
N ARG A 232 16.20 20.51 16.21
CA ARG A 232 16.36 21.97 16.14
C ARG A 232 15.73 22.46 14.85
N ASP A 233 14.43 22.73 14.90
CA ASP A 233 13.67 23.13 13.72
C ASP A 233 14.00 24.57 13.28
N LEU A 234 14.72 24.72 12.17
CA LEU A 234 14.99 25.99 11.51
C LEU A 234 14.13 26.19 10.26
N GLY A 235 13.97 27.44 9.86
CA GLY A 235 13.28 27.86 8.65
C GLY A 235 14.03 29.01 7.99
N TYR A 236 14.15 28.95 6.67
CA TYR A 236 14.70 30.00 5.82
C TYR A 236 13.64 30.45 4.83
N CYS A 237 13.51 31.75 4.63
CA CYS A 237 12.68 32.28 3.54
C CYS A 237 13.38 33.39 2.78
N LEU A 238 13.34 33.30 1.44
CA LEU A 238 13.90 34.30 0.53
C LEU A 238 12.80 35.14 -0.14
N ASP A 239 13.08 36.43 -0.30
CA ASP A 239 12.24 37.39 -1.02
C ASP A 239 12.55 37.37 -2.54
N THR A 240 12.25 36.26 -3.19
CA THR A 240 12.39 36.04 -4.64
C THR A 240 11.61 37.03 -5.50
N ASN A 241 10.59 37.71 -4.95
CA ASN A 241 9.87 38.78 -5.65
C ASN A 241 10.70 40.05 -5.87
N ARG A 242 11.71 40.29 -5.03
CA ARG A 242 12.55 41.50 -5.06
C ARG A 242 14.00 41.22 -5.43
N LEU A 243 14.40 39.95 -5.48
CA LEU A 243 15.73 39.50 -5.89
C LEU A 243 15.76 39.16 -7.38
N ASN A 244 16.87 39.46 -8.05
CA ASN A 244 17.18 38.84 -9.34
C ASN A 244 17.68 37.39 -9.14
N SER A 245 17.83 36.64 -10.23
CA SER A 245 18.22 35.22 -10.19
C SER A 245 19.59 35.01 -9.52
N GLY A 246 20.56 35.88 -9.81
CA GLY A 246 21.89 35.82 -9.19
C GLY A 246 21.88 36.16 -7.69
N GLY A 247 21.06 37.12 -7.26
CA GLY A 247 20.89 37.44 -5.86
C GLY A 247 20.21 36.33 -5.07
N ALA A 248 19.20 35.68 -5.64
CA ALA A 248 18.60 34.49 -5.05
C ALA A 248 19.61 33.36 -4.91
N GLU A 249 20.44 33.11 -5.94
CA GLU A 249 21.47 32.07 -5.88
C GLU A 249 22.55 32.37 -4.84
N MET A 250 23.02 33.62 -4.74
CA MET A 250 23.99 34.03 -3.72
C MET A 250 23.47 33.80 -2.30
N LEU A 251 22.20 34.14 -2.04
CA LEU A 251 21.60 33.90 -0.73
C LEU A 251 21.36 32.41 -0.46
N ARG A 252 21.06 31.59 -1.49
CA ARG A 252 21.02 30.13 -1.35
C ARG A 252 22.39 29.56 -0.94
N GLN A 253 23.47 30.02 -1.56
CA GLN A 253 24.83 29.61 -1.18
C GLN A 253 25.19 30.05 0.25
N LEU A 254 24.75 31.24 0.66
CA LEU A 254 24.91 31.70 2.05
C LEU A 254 24.18 30.77 3.04
N ILE A 255 22.93 30.37 2.75
CA ILE A 255 22.17 29.43 3.59
C ILE A 255 22.89 28.07 3.68
N ILE A 256 23.37 27.54 2.55
CA ILE A 256 24.11 26.26 2.50
C ILE A 256 25.37 26.35 3.37
N HIS A 257 26.08 27.49 3.33
CA HIS A 257 27.26 27.70 4.15
C HIS A 257 26.92 27.73 5.65
N ILE A 258 25.89 28.48 6.05
CA ILE A 258 25.41 28.53 7.44
C ILE A 258 25.07 27.13 7.96
N GLU A 259 24.28 26.37 7.20
CA GLU A 259 23.90 25.00 7.57
C GLU A 259 25.11 24.06 7.64
N THR A 260 26.09 24.26 6.76
CA THR A 260 27.34 23.50 6.78
C THR A 260 28.12 23.77 8.07
N LEU A 261 28.27 25.04 8.45
CA LEU A 261 28.92 25.43 9.70
C LEU A 261 28.22 24.85 10.92
N LEU A 262 26.90 25.00 11.03
CA LEU A 262 26.11 24.48 12.16
C LEU A 262 26.24 22.96 12.31
N ARG A 263 26.11 22.22 11.21
CA ARG A 263 26.25 20.76 11.17
C ARG A 263 27.65 20.31 11.59
N LEU A 264 28.70 20.94 11.05
CA LEU A 264 30.08 20.61 11.40
C LEU A 264 30.40 20.91 12.87
N SER A 265 29.66 21.83 13.51
CA SER A 265 29.80 22.15 14.93
C SER A 265 28.96 21.26 15.86
N GLY A 266 28.30 20.22 15.36
CA GLY A 266 27.43 19.34 16.15
C GLY A 266 26.04 19.93 16.44
N VAL A 267 25.69 21.05 15.82
CA VAL A 267 24.37 21.68 15.87
C VAL A 267 23.58 21.26 14.63
N GLU A 268 23.20 19.99 14.59
CA GLU A 268 22.31 19.48 13.54
C GLU A 268 20.92 20.11 13.64
N THR A 269 20.40 20.57 12.50
CA THR A 269 19.12 21.27 12.38
C THR A 269 18.16 20.50 11.48
N ALA A 270 16.87 20.60 11.77
CA ALA A 270 15.79 20.15 10.89
C ALA A 270 15.26 21.37 10.12
N HIS A 271 16.02 21.81 9.11
CA HIS A 271 15.71 23.04 8.38
C HIS A 271 14.65 22.84 7.28
N GLN A 272 13.85 23.88 7.05
CA GLN A 272 12.97 24.01 5.90
C GLN A 272 13.29 25.29 5.12
N TYR A 273 13.22 25.21 3.81
CA TYR A 273 13.49 26.32 2.90
C TYR A 273 12.20 26.72 2.17
N PHE A 274 11.97 28.03 2.04
CA PHE A 274 10.81 28.61 1.38
C PHE A 274 11.23 29.77 0.47
N GLU A 275 10.52 29.91 -0.64
CA GLU A 275 10.56 31.12 -1.48
C GLU A 275 9.21 31.82 -1.39
N ILE A 276 9.22 33.15 -1.30
CA ILE A 276 7.99 33.91 -1.00
C ILE A 276 6.94 33.84 -2.12
N ASP A 277 7.32 33.48 -3.33
CA ASP A 277 6.47 33.28 -4.50
C ASP A 277 6.19 31.80 -4.81
N GLU A 278 6.76 30.87 -4.03
CA GLU A 278 6.59 29.42 -4.21
C GLU A 278 5.11 29.01 -4.14
N ASP A 279 4.69 28.03 -4.95
CA ASP A 279 3.35 27.45 -4.81
C ASP A 279 3.24 26.58 -3.54
N LEU A 280 2.46 27.09 -2.58
CA LEU A 280 2.19 26.43 -1.32
C LEU A 280 0.93 25.55 -1.36
N SER A 281 0.28 25.37 -2.52
CA SER A 281 -0.93 24.56 -2.69
C SER A 281 -0.79 23.12 -2.17
N ARG A 282 0.43 22.55 -2.19
CA ARG A 282 0.77 21.25 -1.58
C ARG A 282 0.45 21.16 -0.08
N PHE A 283 0.37 22.28 0.62
CA PHE A 283 0.01 22.35 2.04
C PHE A 283 -1.51 22.36 2.29
N ASN A 284 -2.34 22.40 1.25
CA ASN A 284 -3.80 22.32 1.36
C ASN A 284 -4.31 20.88 1.55
N GLN A 285 -3.43 19.87 1.50
CA GLN A 285 -3.82 18.49 1.71
C GLN A 285 -3.94 18.19 3.21
N VAL A 286 -4.94 17.40 3.61
CA VAL A 286 -5.20 17.07 5.03
C VAL A 286 -3.94 16.53 5.73
N ASN A 287 -3.14 15.74 5.02
CA ASN A 287 -1.94 15.11 5.55
C ASN A 287 -0.81 16.10 5.84
N THR A 288 -0.76 17.27 5.17
CA THR A 288 0.29 18.28 5.36
C THR A 288 -0.12 19.37 6.35
N LEU A 289 -1.40 19.42 6.77
CA LEU A 289 -1.92 20.41 7.72
C LEU A 289 -1.19 20.42 9.08
N HIS A 290 -0.58 19.31 9.48
CA HIS A 290 0.16 19.21 10.75
C HIS A 290 1.47 20.03 10.78
N THR A 291 1.99 20.43 9.61
CA THR A 291 3.22 21.25 9.48
C THR A 291 2.96 22.75 9.56
N ILE A 292 1.73 23.18 9.28
CA ILE A 292 1.34 24.59 9.25
C ILE A 292 1.46 25.25 10.64
N PRO A 293 1.00 24.62 11.76
CA PRO A 293 1.13 25.23 13.08
C PRO A 293 2.56 25.66 13.42
N SER A 294 3.57 24.83 13.11
CA SER A 294 4.97 25.13 13.45
C SER A 294 5.55 26.31 12.68
N ILE A 295 5.00 26.63 11.50
CA ILE A 295 5.39 27.80 10.71
C ILE A 295 4.69 29.05 11.23
N LEU A 296 3.40 28.95 11.57
CA LEU A 296 2.63 30.09 12.06
C LEU A 296 3.08 30.55 13.46
N GLU A 297 3.46 29.62 14.34
CA GLU A 297 4.02 29.90 15.67
C GLU A 297 5.53 30.23 15.64
N SER A 298 6.14 30.38 14.45
CA SER A 298 7.58 30.60 14.34
C SER A 298 8.06 31.91 14.96
N ARG A 299 9.32 31.93 15.40
CA ARG A 299 10.00 33.11 15.95
C ARG A 299 11.16 33.50 15.05
N VAL A 300 11.21 34.75 14.63
CA VAL A 300 12.31 35.26 13.82
C VAL A 300 13.57 35.31 14.69
N LEU A 301 14.67 34.79 14.14
CA LEU A 301 16.00 34.85 14.75
C LEU A 301 16.80 36.00 14.14
N LEU A 302 16.75 36.11 12.81
CA LEU A 302 17.54 37.03 11.99
C LEU A 302 16.79 37.43 10.72
N GLY A 303 16.99 38.66 10.24
CA GLY A 303 16.54 39.11 8.93
C GLY A 303 15.18 39.81 8.93
N SER A 304 14.41 39.65 7.85
CA SER A 304 13.22 40.47 7.58
C SER A 304 11.95 39.96 8.28
N GLU A 305 11.51 40.67 9.33
CA GLU A 305 10.22 40.44 10.01
C GLU A 305 9.01 40.56 9.06
N THR A 306 9.10 41.48 8.09
CA THR A 306 8.05 41.68 7.10
C THR A 306 7.90 40.47 6.17
N LEU A 307 9.01 39.82 5.85
CA LEU A 307 9.04 38.60 5.04
C LEU A 307 8.46 37.41 5.80
N ALA A 308 8.86 37.22 7.06
CA ALA A 308 8.27 36.19 7.92
C ALA A 308 6.76 36.39 8.10
N THR A 309 6.31 37.62 8.33
CA THR A 309 4.88 37.94 8.45
C THR A 309 4.14 37.66 7.14
N SER A 310 4.73 37.97 5.99
CA SER A 310 4.16 37.68 4.68
C SER A 310 4.04 36.17 4.46
N LEU A 311 5.08 35.41 4.77
CA LEU A 311 5.07 33.94 4.71
C LEU A 311 3.96 33.35 5.58
N LYS A 312 3.87 33.77 6.85
CA LYS A 312 2.81 33.35 7.77
C LYS A 312 1.41 33.66 7.21
N ASN A 313 1.22 34.83 6.60
CA ASN A 313 -0.08 35.20 6.01
C ASN A 313 -0.45 34.27 4.85
N ARG A 314 0.52 33.92 3.99
CA ARG A 314 0.29 32.95 2.89
C ARG A 314 -0.10 31.59 3.45
N PHE A 315 0.60 31.09 4.48
CA PHE A 315 0.24 29.83 5.14
C PHE A 315 -1.14 29.87 5.79
N PHE A 316 -1.51 30.98 6.43
CA PHE A 316 -2.83 31.13 7.03
C PHE A 316 -3.95 31.13 5.98
N GLN A 317 -3.72 31.71 4.80
CA GLN A 317 -4.69 31.70 3.70
C GLN A 317 -4.93 30.31 3.10
N ILE A 318 -3.98 29.39 3.25
CA ILE A 318 -4.11 28.00 2.80
C ILE A 318 -5.02 27.19 3.74
N ILE A 319 -5.09 27.57 5.02
CA ILE A 319 -5.90 26.85 6.01
C ILE A 319 -7.37 26.98 5.64
N THR A 320 -7.98 25.85 5.29
CA THR A 320 -9.43 25.70 5.29
C THR A 320 -9.88 25.44 6.73
N PHE A 321 -10.42 26.48 7.39
CA PHE A 321 -10.67 26.48 8.85
C PHE A 321 -11.34 25.21 9.37
N GLU A 322 -12.45 24.80 8.76
CA GLU A 322 -13.20 23.63 9.24
C GLU A 322 -12.48 22.29 9.01
N PRO A 323 -12.00 21.94 7.79
CA PRO A 323 -11.20 20.74 7.61
C PRO A 323 -9.99 20.69 8.56
N TYR A 324 -9.33 21.83 8.77
CA TYR A 324 -8.23 21.96 9.71
C TYR A 324 -8.63 21.66 11.16
N VAL A 325 -9.71 22.28 11.65
CA VAL A 325 -10.21 22.05 13.01
C VAL A 325 -10.66 20.59 13.19
N LEU A 326 -11.43 20.04 12.26
CA LEU A 326 -11.92 18.66 12.34
C LEU A 326 -10.78 17.64 12.36
N ASN A 327 -9.73 17.87 11.56
CA ASN A 327 -8.53 17.03 11.56
C ASN A 327 -7.82 17.07 12.92
N LEU A 328 -7.62 18.26 13.48
CA LEU A 328 -7.00 18.41 14.80
C LEU A 328 -7.84 17.79 15.92
N VAL A 329 -9.17 17.96 15.88
CA VAL A 329 -10.10 17.34 16.85
C VAL A 329 -10.04 15.82 16.77
N ARG A 330 -9.93 15.24 15.56
CA ARG A 330 -9.75 13.80 15.39
C ARG A 330 -8.47 13.33 16.06
N ASN A 331 -7.34 13.98 15.77
CA ASN A 331 -6.06 13.66 16.40
C ASN A 331 -6.14 13.73 17.93
N PHE A 332 -6.84 14.73 18.48
CA PHE A 332 -7.05 14.85 19.92
C PHE A 332 -7.84 13.67 20.50
N SER A 333 -8.88 13.20 19.80
CA SER A 333 -9.70 12.06 20.24
C SER A 333 -9.01 10.70 20.11
N GLU A 334 -7.98 10.60 19.28
CA GLU A 334 -7.21 9.37 19.04
C GLU A 334 -6.01 9.20 19.99
N ASN A 335 -5.73 10.21 20.83
CA ASN A 335 -4.66 10.13 21.84
C ASN A 335 -4.85 8.90 22.74
N ARG A 336 -3.79 8.14 22.93
CA ARG A 336 -3.81 6.95 23.79
C ARG A 336 -3.87 7.37 25.25
N GLU A 337 -4.71 6.68 26.02
CA GLU A 337 -4.60 6.72 27.47
C GLU A 337 -3.26 6.09 27.90
N PRO A 338 -2.49 6.75 28.78
CA PRO A 338 -1.22 6.22 29.24
C PRO A 338 -1.43 4.93 30.03
N ALA A 339 -0.49 4.00 29.92
CA ALA A 339 -0.46 2.82 30.78
C ALA A 339 -0.02 3.23 32.20
N LEU A 340 -0.40 2.44 33.20
CA LEU A 340 -0.05 2.70 34.60
C LEU A 340 1.46 2.88 34.81
N ASN A 341 2.26 2.03 34.17
CA ASN A 341 3.73 1.97 34.30
C ASN A 341 4.48 2.58 33.12
N ARG A 342 3.78 3.16 32.14
CA ARG A 342 4.41 3.73 30.95
C ARG A 342 3.59 4.86 30.35
N MET A 343 4.25 5.98 30.08
CA MET A 343 3.64 7.13 29.43
C MET A 343 4.60 7.76 28.41
N ASP A 344 4.07 8.07 27.23
CA ASP A 344 4.68 9.00 26.29
C ASP A 344 4.36 10.45 26.69
N LEU A 345 5.39 11.22 27.05
CA LEU A 345 5.25 12.58 27.58
C LEU A 345 4.75 13.58 26.51
N LYS A 346 4.78 13.21 25.24
CA LYS A 346 4.38 14.04 24.10
C LYS A 346 3.00 13.65 23.57
N MET A 347 2.79 12.37 23.28
CA MET A 347 1.67 11.88 22.47
C MET A 347 0.49 11.31 23.28
N ASP A 348 0.71 10.79 24.48
CA ASP A 348 -0.37 10.21 25.29
C ASP A 348 -1.32 11.31 25.81
N HIS A 349 -2.51 10.90 26.25
CA HIS A 349 -3.46 11.75 26.93
C HIS A 349 -2.81 12.41 28.16
N GLY A 350 -2.95 13.73 28.27
CA GLY A 350 -2.27 14.54 29.29
C GLY A 350 -0.79 14.86 29.01
N GLY A 351 -0.24 14.42 27.86
CA GLY A 351 1.04 14.89 27.34
C GLY A 351 0.96 16.22 26.58
N LEU A 352 2.08 16.69 26.01
CA LEU A 352 2.16 18.00 25.36
C LEU A 352 1.16 18.21 24.20
N ARG A 353 0.91 17.19 23.38
CA ARG A 353 -0.04 17.29 22.24
C ARG A 353 -1.48 17.47 22.68
N SER A 354 -1.82 17.02 23.88
CA SER A 354 -3.15 17.24 24.46
C SER A 354 -3.45 18.73 24.60
N LEU A 355 -2.47 19.55 25.02
CA LEU A 355 -2.67 21.00 25.11
C LEU A 355 -2.44 21.74 23.79
N GLN A 356 -1.42 21.34 23.02
CA GLN A 356 -1.04 22.05 21.79
C GLN A 356 -2.15 22.03 20.73
N ILE A 357 -2.94 20.96 20.64
CA ILE A 357 -4.05 20.88 19.67
C ILE A 357 -5.12 21.96 19.94
N PRO A 358 -5.72 22.06 21.15
CA PRO A 358 -6.64 23.16 21.48
C PRO A 358 -6.02 24.55 21.30
N LEU A 359 -4.73 24.71 21.60
CA LEU A 359 -4.02 25.98 21.38
C LEU A 359 -3.92 26.34 19.89
N TRP A 360 -3.60 25.39 19.02
CA TRP A 360 -3.57 25.64 17.58
C TRP A 360 -4.97 25.91 17.00
N ILE A 361 -6.00 25.22 17.49
CA ILE A 361 -7.40 25.51 17.13
C ILE A 361 -7.77 26.93 17.60
N THR A 362 -7.36 27.34 18.79
CA THR A 362 -7.54 28.71 19.29
C THR A 362 -6.90 29.70 18.32
N ALA A 363 -5.63 29.48 17.99
CA ALA A 363 -4.87 30.36 17.12
C ALA A 363 -5.51 30.51 15.74
N ALA A 364 -5.96 29.41 15.12
CA ALA A 364 -6.67 29.43 13.85
C ALA A 364 -8.06 30.08 13.95
N THR A 365 -8.78 29.86 15.05
CA THR A 365 -10.13 30.43 15.29
C THR A 365 -10.10 31.95 15.39
N PHE A 366 -9.07 32.49 16.03
CA PHE A 366 -8.94 33.94 16.24
C PHE A 366 -7.97 34.62 15.29
N GLY A 367 -7.24 33.86 14.46
CA GLY A 367 -6.24 34.39 13.53
C GLY A 367 -5.00 34.98 14.23
N ILE A 368 -4.63 34.46 15.39
CA ILE A 368 -3.51 34.96 16.22
C ILE A 368 -2.59 33.80 16.54
N PHE A 369 -1.31 33.90 16.17
CA PHE A 369 -0.30 32.86 16.39
C PHE A 369 0.90 33.43 17.16
N PRO A 370 0.78 33.58 18.49
CA PRO A 370 1.92 33.99 19.30
C PRO A 370 3.02 32.94 19.20
N SER A 371 4.28 33.39 19.31
CA SER A 371 5.39 32.46 19.32
C SER A 371 5.48 31.68 20.63
N GLN A 372 4.94 32.14 21.76
CA GLN A 372 5.08 31.44 23.04
C GLN A 372 3.74 30.96 23.61
N THR A 373 3.74 29.80 24.29
CA THR A 373 2.52 29.25 24.91
C THR A 373 1.93 30.18 25.96
N ALA A 374 2.78 30.85 26.76
CA ALA A 374 2.34 31.78 27.80
C ALA A 374 1.47 32.93 27.25
N ASP A 375 1.85 33.49 26.11
CA ASP A 375 1.11 34.57 25.46
C ASP A 375 -0.28 34.11 24.99
N LEU A 376 -0.38 32.87 24.51
CA LEU A 376 -1.66 32.28 24.09
C LEU A 376 -2.55 31.92 25.29
N LEU A 377 -1.97 31.50 26.42
CA LEU A 377 -2.71 31.31 27.67
C LEU A 377 -3.27 32.63 28.19
N ALA A 378 -2.51 33.72 28.13
CA ALA A 378 -2.99 35.06 28.48
C ALA A 378 -4.21 35.45 27.62
N PHE A 379 -4.13 35.16 26.32
CA PHE A 379 -5.24 35.40 25.38
C PHE A 379 -6.49 34.55 25.71
N LEU A 380 -6.32 33.27 26.07
CA LEU A 380 -7.43 32.41 26.51
C LEU A 380 -8.13 32.94 27.77
N ILE A 381 -7.39 33.53 28.71
CA ILE A 381 -7.97 34.18 29.90
C ILE A 381 -8.81 35.38 29.47
N GLN A 382 -8.27 36.22 28.59
CA GLN A 382 -8.97 37.40 28.06
C GLN A 382 -10.26 37.05 27.33
N LYS A 383 -10.30 35.91 26.62
CA LYS A 383 -11.50 35.40 25.95
C LYS A 383 -12.45 34.62 26.88
N HIS A 384 -12.17 34.59 28.18
CA HIS A 384 -12.93 33.83 29.18
C HIS A 384 -13.02 32.32 28.89
N LEU A 385 -12.11 31.80 28.06
CA LEU A 385 -11.98 30.37 27.77
C LEU A 385 -11.24 29.64 28.90
N LEU A 386 -10.43 30.36 29.68
CA LEU A 386 -9.80 29.91 30.91
C LEU A 386 -9.94 30.96 32.02
N SER A 387 -9.89 30.50 33.28
CA SER A 387 -9.63 31.39 34.42
C SER A 387 -8.12 31.50 34.71
N PRO A 388 -7.66 32.58 35.37
CA PRO A 388 -6.25 32.71 35.74
C PRO A 388 -5.71 31.52 36.55
N ARG A 389 -6.54 30.93 37.42
CA ARG A 389 -6.17 29.74 38.20
C ARG A 389 -6.00 28.49 37.34
N GLN A 390 -6.79 28.33 36.29
CA GLN A 390 -6.65 27.21 35.35
C GLN A 390 -5.41 27.39 34.48
N ALA A 391 -5.12 28.60 34.04
CA ALA A 391 -3.87 28.88 33.32
C ALA A 391 -2.63 28.59 34.17
N LEU A 392 -2.63 29.00 35.45
CA LEU A 392 -1.52 28.69 36.37
C LEU A 392 -1.32 27.16 36.54
N LYS A 393 -2.40 26.40 36.67
CA LYS A 393 -2.33 24.92 36.71
C LYS A 393 -1.68 24.34 35.46
N LEU A 394 -2.06 24.83 34.27
CA LEU A 394 -1.43 24.41 33.02
C LEU A 394 0.05 24.76 32.98
N CYS A 395 0.44 25.96 33.41
CA CYS A 395 1.86 26.35 33.48
C CYS A 395 2.66 25.43 34.41
N GLN A 396 2.14 25.10 35.58
CA GLN A 396 2.77 24.15 36.51
C GLN A 396 2.91 22.75 35.91
N ALA A 397 1.88 22.27 35.21
CA ALA A 397 1.91 20.97 34.55
C ALA A 397 2.88 20.94 33.36
N LEU A 398 2.94 22.00 32.56
CA LEU A 398 3.91 22.15 31.47
C LEU A 398 5.34 22.19 31.98
N GLU A 399 5.61 22.95 33.03
CA GLU A 399 6.95 23.00 33.65
C GLU A 399 7.39 21.60 34.08
N PHE A 400 6.52 20.84 34.75
CA PHE A 400 6.84 19.47 35.13
C PHE A 400 7.06 18.54 33.94
N LEU A 401 6.22 18.62 32.90
CA LEU A 401 6.41 17.81 31.69
C LEU A 401 7.73 18.15 30.99
N HIS A 402 8.07 19.43 30.87
CA HIS A 402 9.34 19.85 30.27
C HIS A 402 10.55 19.43 31.11
N ASP A 403 10.43 19.42 32.44
CA ASP A 403 11.45 18.89 33.36
C ASP A 403 11.69 17.39 33.09
N LEU A 404 10.62 16.58 33.05
CA LEU A 404 10.72 15.16 32.73
C LEU A 404 11.27 14.90 31.33
N ARG A 405 10.87 15.69 30.34
CA ARG A 405 11.39 15.56 28.97
C ARG A 405 12.88 15.88 28.92
N ASN A 406 13.31 16.99 29.50
CA ASN A 406 14.73 17.37 29.59
C ASN A 406 15.55 16.30 30.32
N PHE A 407 15.05 15.77 31.43
CA PHE A 407 15.70 14.70 32.16
C PHE A 407 15.83 13.43 31.31
N SER A 408 14.72 12.97 30.71
CA SER A 408 14.69 11.75 29.89
C SER A 408 15.61 11.83 28.67
N ALA A 409 15.76 13.02 28.10
CA ALA A 409 16.55 13.31 26.91
C ALA A 409 18.06 13.09 27.11
N VAL A 410 18.56 13.22 28.33
CA VAL A 410 19.99 13.08 28.67
C VAL A 410 20.27 11.95 29.67
N ALA A 411 19.21 11.32 30.20
CA ALA A 411 19.29 10.30 31.23
C ALA A 411 20.27 9.15 30.92
N LYS A 412 20.21 8.63 29.70
CA LYS A 412 21.01 7.48 29.27
C LYS A 412 22.52 7.76 29.20
N ASP A 413 22.88 9.00 28.89
CA ASP A 413 24.26 9.39 28.57
C ASP A 413 24.93 10.19 29.69
N HIS A 414 24.16 10.93 30.49
CA HIS A 414 24.67 11.80 31.55
C HIS A 414 24.38 11.32 32.98
N TYR A 415 23.28 10.58 33.19
CA TYR A 415 22.80 10.27 34.53
C TYR A 415 22.92 8.78 34.90
N PHE A 416 23.08 7.89 33.92
CA PHE A 416 23.19 6.46 34.16
C PHE A 416 24.61 6.05 34.61
N ASP A 417 24.77 5.83 35.92
CA ASP A 417 26.01 5.38 36.56
C ASP A 417 25.84 4.06 37.34
N ASN A 418 26.83 3.69 38.15
CA ASN A 418 26.77 2.45 38.94
C ASN A 418 25.65 2.49 40.00
N GLU A 419 25.40 3.65 40.59
CA GLU A 419 24.33 3.82 41.57
C GLU A 419 22.95 3.62 40.93
N ALA A 420 22.76 4.13 39.71
CA ALA A 420 21.56 3.86 38.92
C ALA A 420 21.35 2.34 38.68
N ARG A 421 22.43 1.58 38.40
CA ARG A 421 22.34 0.12 38.24
C ARG A 421 21.97 -0.58 39.54
N ASP A 422 22.51 -0.12 40.66
CA ASP A 422 22.29 -0.73 41.98
C ASP A 422 20.83 -0.61 42.43
N ILE A 423 20.13 0.47 42.05
CA ILE A 423 18.68 0.64 42.28
C ILE A 423 17.80 -0.05 41.23
N GLY A 424 18.39 -0.86 40.35
CA GLY A 424 17.67 -1.66 39.35
C GLY A 424 17.22 -0.88 38.12
N CYS A 425 17.89 0.23 37.77
CA CYS A 425 17.66 0.92 36.50
C CYS A 425 18.30 0.13 35.35
N VAL A 426 17.53 -0.11 34.29
CA VAL A 426 17.99 -0.77 33.07
C VAL A 426 18.27 0.28 32.00
N ARG A 427 19.51 0.32 31.46
CA ARG A 427 19.94 1.35 30.51
C ARG A 427 19.10 1.36 29.24
N GLU A 428 18.72 0.18 28.75
CA GLU A 428 17.93 -0.01 27.53
C GLU A 428 16.49 0.51 27.69
N ASN A 429 15.99 0.64 28.93
CA ASN A 429 14.68 1.19 29.22
C ASN A 429 14.68 2.73 29.31
N LEU A 430 15.86 3.38 29.31
CA LEU A 430 15.97 4.84 29.32
C LEU A 430 15.79 5.37 27.90
N VAL A 431 14.52 5.58 27.54
CA VAL A 431 14.11 6.07 26.22
C VAL A 431 13.64 7.52 26.38
N GLN A 432 14.04 8.37 25.45
CA GLN A 432 13.64 9.78 25.40
C GLN A 432 12.11 9.91 25.31
N ASP A 433 11.54 10.92 25.98
CA ASP A 433 10.10 11.23 26.00
C ASP A 433 9.22 10.09 26.56
N GLN A 434 9.83 9.06 27.16
CA GLN A 434 9.13 7.90 27.71
C GLN A 434 9.39 7.79 29.20
N LEU A 435 8.32 7.90 29.98
CA LEU A 435 8.35 7.62 31.40
C LEU A 435 8.04 6.14 31.64
N ASN A 436 8.85 5.49 32.47
CA ASN A 436 8.66 4.14 32.97
C ASN A 436 9.40 3.97 34.31
N ASP A 437 9.26 2.82 34.96
CA ASP A 437 9.87 2.53 36.27
C ASP A 437 11.38 2.82 36.33
N SER A 438 12.14 2.54 35.26
CA SER A 438 13.58 2.83 35.23
C SER A 438 13.85 4.34 35.23
N MET A 439 13.11 5.07 34.39
CA MET A 439 13.23 6.52 34.28
C MET A 439 12.84 7.23 35.58
N GLU A 440 11.76 6.78 36.21
CA GLU A 440 11.27 7.31 37.48
C GLU A 440 12.29 7.10 38.61
N ARG A 441 12.83 5.89 38.75
CA ARG A 441 13.87 5.59 39.76
C ARG A 441 15.10 6.46 39.56
N LEU A 442 15.52 6.63 38.30
CA LEU A 442 16.67 7.46 37.99
C LEU A 442 16.40 8.94 38.28
N TYR A 443 15.20 9.43 37.99
CA TYR A 443 14.77 10.79 38.33
C TYR A 443 14.81 11.02 39.84
N LEU A 444 14.24 10.13 40.64
CA LEU A 444 14.27 10.21 42.10
C LEU A 444 15.69 10.12 42.68
N LEU A 445 16.59 9.39 42.04
CA LEU A 445 17.98 9.28 42.46
C LEU A 445 18.75 10.58 42.21
N LYS A 446 18.58 11.18 41.02
CA LYS A 446 19.42 12.30 40.56
C LYS A 446 18.84 13.67 40.86
N LYS A 447 17.51 13.78 40.97
CA LYS A 447 16.82 15.06 41.17
C LYS A 447 16.04 15.03 42.49
N ASN A 448 16.42 15.89 43.42
CA ASN A 448 15.85 15.96 44.77
C ASN A 448 14.55 16.80 44.82
N ARG A 449 13.62 16.55 43.89
CA ARG A 449 12.32 17.25 43.82
C ARG A 449 11.23 16.53 44.63
N PHE A 450 11.33 15.21 44.76
CA PHE A 450 10.38 14.38 45.51
C PHE A 450 11.12 13.40 46.41
N LYS A 451 10.53 13.05 47.55
CA LYS A 451 11.20 12.18 48.54
C LYS A 451 11.04 10.70 48.24
N ASN A 452 9.97 10.33 47.54
CA ASN A 452 9.60 8.95 47.25
C ASN A 452 8.72 8.86 46.00
N VAL A 453 8.58 7.64 45.51
CA VAL A 453 7.72 7.26 44.37
C VAL A 453 6.29 7.76 44.55
N ASP A 454 5.69 7.58 45.73
CA ASP A 454 4.29 7.98 45.93
C ASP A 454 4.06 9.50 45.80
N GLU A 455 5.03 10.32 46.22
CA GLU A 455 4.97 11.77 46.03
C GLU A 455 5.11 12.14 44.55
N PHE A 456 6.07 11.53 43.84
CA PHE A 456 6.25 11.72 42.41
C PHE A 456 5.00 11.33 41.63
N ASP A 457 4.45 10.13 41.87
CA ASP A 457 3.29 9.62 41.16
C ASP A 457 2.02 10.44 41.41
N ARG A 458 1.77 10.85 42.67
CA ARG A 458 0.64 11.75 42.97
C ARG A 458 0.77 13.07 42.22
N PHE A 459 1.97 13.65 42.20
CA PHE A 459 2.21 14.91 41.49
C PHE A 459 2.05 14.72 39.97
N ARG A 460 2.68 13.68 39.42
CA ARG A 460 2.60 13.32 38.00
C ARG A 460 1.15 13.12 37.55
N LEU A 461 0.40 12.24 38.20
CA LEU A 461 -0.98 11.94 37.83
C LEU A 461 -1.86 13.19 37.89
N GLN A 462 -1.64 14.04 38.89
CA GLN A 462 -2.34 15.31 38.99
C GLN A 462 -2.01 16.26 37.82
N MET A 463 -0.75 16.34 37.38
CA MET A 463 -0.35 17.19 36.24
C MET A 463 -0.92 16.67 34.92
N VAL A 464 -0.85 15.35 34.70
CA VAL A 464 -1.42 14.68 33.51
C VAL A 464 -2.93 14.90 33.44
N GLU A 465 -3.65 14.70 34.55
CA GLU A 465 -5.08 14.96 34.65
C GLU A 465 -5.42 16.43 34.40
N GLN A 466 -4.63 17.37 34.96
CA GLN A 466 -4.83 18.80 34.73
C GLN A 466 -4.70 19.19 33.25
N ILE A 467 -3.70 18.66 32.56
CA ILE A 467 -3.53 18.90 31.12
C ILE A 467 -4.68 18.29 30.36
N GLY A 468 -5.03 17.02 30.60
CA GLY A 468 -6.12 16.34 29.91
C GLY A 468 -7.46 17.07 30.05
N GLU A 469 -7.89 17.32 31.29
CA GLU A 469 -9.17 17.96 31.60
C GLU A 469 -9.24 19.40 31.10
N LEU A 470 -8.21 20.23 31.35
CA LEU A 470 -8.24 21.63 30.92
C LEU A 470 -8.13 21.77 29.41
N SER A 471 -7.37 20.90 28.74
CA SER A 471 -7.31 20.86 27.27
C SER A 471 -8.68 20.55 26.68
N LYS A 472 -9.39 19.57 27.24
CA LYS A 472 -10.76 19.24 26.85
C LYS A 472 -11.72 20.40 27.09
N VAL A 473 -11.64 21.07 28.24
CA VAL A 473 -12.47 22.26 28.54
C VAL A 473 -12.24 23.40 27.54
N ILE A 474 -10.98 23.67 27.18
CA ILE A 474 -10.66 24.68 26.15
C ILE A 474 -11.29 24.26 24.82
N LEU A 475 -11.10 23.00 24.43
CA LEU A 475 -11.61 22.47 23.17
C LEU A 475 -13.13 22.52 23.09
N ASP A 476 -13.83 22.03 24.12
CA ASP A 476 -15.29 22.02 24.18
C ASP A 476 -15.86 23.45 24.03
N ARG A 477 -15.27 24.42 24.73
CA ARG A 477 -15.68 25.84 24.63
C ARG A 477 -15.37 26.47 23.27
N LEU A 478 -14.29 26.06 22.62
CA LEU A 478 -13.97 26.52 21.27
C LEU A 478 -14.95 25.96 20.24
N LEU A 479 -15.33 24.69 20.38
CA LEU A 479 -16.20 24.00 19.43
C LEU A 479 -17.70 24.22 19.69
N ASP A 480 -18.08 24.78 20.84
CA ASP A 480 -19.46 25.21 21.16
C ASP A 480 -19.87 26.45 20.36
N ARG A 481 -19.95 26.28 19.03
CA ARG A 481 -20.35 27.31 18.06
C ARG A 481 -20.87 26.68 16.78
N THR A 482 -21.63 27.48 16.05
CA THR A 482 -22.13 27.15 14.72
C THR A 482 -21.38 27.88 13.62
N ILE A 483 -21.17 27.22 12.49
CA ILE A 483 -20.65 27.78 11.25
C ILE A 483 -21.67 27.58 10.14
N VAL A 484 -21.71 28.51 9.18
CA VAL A 484 -22.56 28.40 7.99
C VAL A 484 -21.73 27.94 6.81
N ARG A 485 -22.26 26.99 6.05
CA ARG A 485 -21.71 26.54 4.77
C ARG A 485 -22.70 26.74 3.65
N THR A 486 -22.21 27.28 2.54
CA THR A 486 -23.02 27.63 1.38
C THR A 486 -22.71 26.67 0.24
N PHE A 487 -23.76 26.11 -0.34
CA PHE A 487 -23.75 25.20 -1.48
C PHE A 487 -24.46 25.83 -2.69
N SER A 488 -24.63 25.05 -3.75
CA SER A 488 -25.22 25.49 -5.02
C SER A 488 -26.61 26.12 -4.87
N LYS A 489 -27.48 25.52 -4.06
CA LYS A 489 -28.90 25.92 -3.88
C LYS A 489 -29.31 26.13 -2.42
N PHE A 490 -28.44 25.81 -1.46
CA PHE A 490 -28.78 25.78 -0.04
C PHE A 490 -27.61 26.18 0.85
N GLN A 491 -27.91 26.43 2.11
CA GLN A 491 -26.95 26.63 3.19
C GLN A 491 -27.20 25.62 4.29
N VAL A 492 -26.16 25.24 5.00
CA VAL A 492 -26.27 24.41 6.21
C VAL A 492 -25.61 25.11 7.37
N VAL A 493 -26.22 24.96 8.54
CA VAL A 493 -25.68 25.42 9.82
C VAL A 493 -25.12 24.21 10.54
N VAL A 494 -23.81 24.22 10.79
CA VAL A 494 -23.10 23.11 11.41
C VAL A 494 -22.56 23.52 12.76
N HIS A 495 -22.82 22.69 13.76
CA HIS A 495 -22.27 22.85 15.09
C HIS A 495 -21.00 22.01 15.22
N LEU A 496 -19.87 22.67 15.51
CA LEU A 496 -18.55 22.03 15.50
C LEU A 496 -18.38 21.00 16.63
N GLY A 497 -18.86 21.32 17.84
CA GLY A 497 -18.62 20.50 19.05
C GLY A 497 -19.31 19.15 19.05
N ASN A 498 -20.60 19.12 18.75
CA ASN A 498 -21.36 17.87 18.61
C ASN A 498 -21.24 17.24 17.21
N LYS A 499 -20.50 17.87 16.29
CA LYS A 499 -20.33 17.47 14.89
C LYS A 499 -21.67 17.20 14.18
N ARG A 500 -22.60 18.15 14.25
CA ARG A 500 -23.92 18.00 13.63
C ARG A 500 -24.31 19.15 12.73
N VAL A 501 -24.91 18.84 11.59
CA VAL A 501 -25.78 19.79 10.88
C VAL A 501 -27.05 19.95 11.70
N VAL A 502 -27.34 21.19 12.08
CA VAL A 502 -28.49 21.55 12.93
C VAL A 502 -29.64 22.07 12.09
N GLU A 503 -29.36 22.81 11.02
CA GLU A 503 -30.37 23.42 10.15
C GLU A 503 -29.92 23.41 8.69
N ILE A 504 -30.90 23.39 7.78
CA ILE A 504 -30.71 23.51 6.32
C ILE A 504 -31.65 24.63 5.83
N HIS A 505 -31.09 25.60 5.11
CA HIS A 505 -31.81 26.76 4.60
C HIS A 505 -31.66 26.87 3.08
N ALA A 506 -32.66 27.44 2.40
CA ALA A 506 -32.47 27.87 1.01
C ALA A 506 -31.57 29.14 0.96
N LEU A 507 -30.95 29.42 -0.19
CA LEU A 507 -30.19 30.66 -0.40
C LEU A 507 -31.10 31.90 -0.18
N GLU A 508 -30.54 32.94 0.48
CA GLU A 508 -31.21 34.15 0.99
C GLU A 508 -32.48 34.61 0.23
N GLY A 509 -33.62 34.68 0.93
CA GLY A 509 -34.80 35.43 0.47
C GLY A 509 -36.14 34.69 0.47
N LEU A 510 -36.18 33.39 0.76
CA LEU A 510 -37.43 32.62 0.89
C LEU A 510 -37.69 32.28 2.37
N PRO A 511 -38.94 32.42 2.87
CA PRO A 511 -39.31 31.85 4.17
C PRO A 511 -39.03 30.33 4.18
N GLN A 512 -38.83 29.72 5.35
CA GLN A 512 -38.58 28.28 5.53
C GLN A 512 -39.33 27.46 4.46
N VAL A 513 -38.58 26.98 3.47
CA VAL A 513 -39.12 26.21 2.35
C VAL A 513 -38.97 24.74 2.68
N PRO A 514 -39.99 23.91 2.42
CA PRO A 514 -39.89 22.46 2.59
C PRO A 514 -38.67 21.87 1.88
N LEU A 515 -38.02 20.88 2.51
CA LEU A 515 -36.80 20.25 1.97
C LEU A 515 -36.97 19.67 0.57
N ASN A 516 -38.17 19.24 0.17
CA ASN A 516 -38.43 18.73 -1.18
C ASN A 516 -38.34 19.81 -2.28
N LEU A 517 -38.45 21.10 -1.93
CA LEU A 517 -38.22 22.20 -2.86
C LEU A 517 -36.74 22.53 -2.99
N ILE A 518 -35.97 22.33 -1.91
CA ILE A 518 -34.51 22.51 -1.89
C ILE A 518 -33.83 21.35 -2.64
N PHE A 519 -34.20 20.12 -2.27
CA PHE A 519 -33.69 18.87 -2.83
C PHE A 519 -34.61 18.30 -3.91
N ASN A 520 -35.09 19.19 -4.79
CA ASN A 520 -35.94 18.79 -5.91
C ASN A 520 -35.19 17.90 -6.93
N GLU A 521 -33.87 18.13 -7.06
CA GLU A 521 -32.95 17.36 -7.88
C GLU A 521 -32.08 16.45 -7.00
N PRO A 522 -31.88 15.17 -7.36
CA PRO A 522 -31.12 14.22 -6.53
C PRO A 522 -29.66 14.63 -6.32
N GLN A 523 -29.06 15.24 -7.33
CA GLN A 523 -27.67 15.71 -7.28
C GLN A 523 -27.42 16.76 -6.17
N THR A 524 -28.40 17.64 -5.91
CA THR A 524 -28.29 18.66 -4.85
C THR A 524 -28.32 18.04 -3.46
N LEU A 525 -29.08 16.95 -3.27
CA LEU A 525 -29.04 16.17 -2.04
C LEU A 525 -27.70 15.44 -1.89
N LEU A 526 -27.18 14.87 -2.99
CA LEU A 526 -25.89 14.18 -2.95
C LEU A 526 -24.73 15.16 -2.69
N GLU A 527 -24.82 16.44 -3.07
CA GLU A 527 -23.85 17.48 -2.66
C GLU A 527 -23.74 17.59 -1.13
N LEU A 528 -24.87 17.59 -0.41
CA LEU A 528 -24.87 17.56 1.05
C LEU A 528 -24.15 16.31 1.56
N PHE A 529 -24.49 15.14 1.01
CA PHE A 529 -23.90 13.87 1.43
C PHE A 529 -22.40 13.76 1.13
N VAL A 530 -21.92 14.30 0.02
CA VAL A 530 -20.47 14.42 -0.27
C VAL A 530 -19.79 15.30 0.78
N TYR A 531 -20.40 16.40 1.20
CA TYR A 531 -19.87 17.23 2.27
C TYR A 531 -19.80 16.51 3.62
N LEU A 532 -20.87 15.80 4.01
CA LEU A 532 -20.87 14.98 5.22
C LEU A 532 -19.79 13.88 5.16
N GLY A 533 -19.61 13.28 3.97
CA GLY A 533 -18.59 12.25 3.72
C GLY A 533 -17.16 12.73 3.85
N ASN A 534 -16.90 14.01 3.62
CA ASN A 534 -15.57 14.62 3.83
C ASN A 534 -15.34 15.10 5.28
N SER A 535 -16.41 15.36 6.03
CA SER A 535 -16.33 16.09 7.31
C SER A 535 -16.68 15.26 8.55
N ASP A 536 -17.25 14.06 8.39
CA ASP A 536 -17.73 13.21 9.50
C ASP A 536 -18.85 13.85 10.35
N TYR A 537 -19.61 14.78 9.75
CA TYR A 537 -20.78 15.34 10.41
C TYR A 537 -21.98 14.41 10.32
N ASP A 538 -22.76 14.38 11.39
CA ASP A 538 -24.07 13.76 11.44
C ASP A 538 -25.18 14.82 11.24
N LEU A 539 -26.40 14.38 11.00
CA LEU A 539 -27.60 15.20 11.04
C LEU A 539 -28.24 15.10 12.44
N THR A 540 -28.93 16.16 12.88
CA THR A 540 -29.82 16.04 14.05
C THR A 540 -30.93 15.02 13.79
N TYR A 541 -31.48 14.46 14.86
CA TYR A 541 -32.61 13.52 14.76
C TYR A 541 -33.80 14.14 14.02
N ASP A 542 -34.13 15.38 14.35
CA ASP A 542 -35.25 16.12 13.75
C ASP A 542 -35.03 16.33 12.23
N LEU A 543 -33.80 16.65 11.79
CA LEU A 543 -33.49 16.76 10.37
C LEU A 543 -33.57 15.41 9.65
N LYS A 544 -33.16 14.30 10.28
CA LYS A 544 -33.31 12.96 9.68
C LYS A 544 -34.78 12.62 9.44
N ASP A 545 -35.64 12.96 10.40
CA ASP A 545 -37.09 12.77 10.29
C ASP A 545 -37.70 13.67 9.21
N GLU A 546 -37.32 14.96 9.16
CA GLU A 546 -37.77 15.88 8.11
C GLU A 546 -37.34 15.42 6.70
N MET A 547 -36.11 14.91 6.57
CA MET A 547 -35.57 14.37 5.31
C MET A 547 -36.27 13.09 4.85
N ALA A 548 -36.95 12.35 5.73
CA ALA A 548 -37.71 11.17 5.34
C ALA A 548 -38.82 11.52 4.32
N SER A 549 -39.35 12.75 4.38
CA SER A 549 -40.33 13.27 3.40
C SER A 549 -39.83 13.27 1.94
N LEU A 550 -38.51 13.18 1.71
CA LEU A 550 -37.91 13.10 0.38
C LEU A 550 -38.07 11.73 -0.29
N ILE A 551 -38.32 10.66 0.48
CA ILE A 551 -38.38 9.28 -0.03
C ILE A 551 -39.49 9.13 -1.08
N GLY A 552 -40.63 9.79 -0.87
CA GLY A 552 -41.74 9.82 -1.83
C GLY A 552 -41.48 10.67 -3.09
N HIS A 553 -40.47 11.56 -3.06
CA HIS A 553 -40.12 12.46 -4.17
C HIS A 553 -39.16 11.81 -5.17
N PHE A 554 -38.22 10.99 -4.71
CA PHE A 554 -37.22 10.33 -5.56
C PHE A 554 -37.73 9.05 -6.22
N THR A 555 -38.48 9.23 -7.31
CA THR A 555 -39.04 8.14 -8.12
C THR A 555 -38.01 7.54 -9.11
N PRO A 556 -38.19 6.28 -9.56
CA PRO A 556 -37.34 5.67 -10.58
C PRO A 556 -37.27 6.48 -11.88
N GLU A 557 -38.36 7.13 -12.28
CA GLU A 557 -38.41 7.98 -13.46
C GLU A 557 -37.50 9.21 -13.31
N LEU A 558 -37.51 9.85 -12.13
CA LEU A 558 -36.64 10.97 -11.83
C LEU A 558 -35.16 10.55 -11.81
N MET A 559 -34.85 9.39 -11.23
CA MET A 559 -33.48 8.84 -11.23
C MET A 559 -32.97 8.59 -12.64
N LYS A 560 -33.83 8.11 -13.55
CA LYS A 560 -33.46 7.86 -14.95
C LYS A 560 -33.14 9.16 -15.69
N VAL A 561 -33.83 10.26 -15.39
CA VAL A 561 -33.55 11.58 -15.98
C VAL A 561 -32.22 12.15 -15.47
N HIS A 562 -31.92 11.95 -14.19
CA HIS A 562 -30.71 12.49 -13.54
C HIS A 562 -29.59 11.45 -13.37
N GLN A 563 -29.57 10.39 -14.19
CA GLN A 563 -28.69 9.24 -13.98
C GLN A 563 -27.21 9.64 -13.93
N GLN A 564 -26.73 10.37 -14.95
CA GLN A 564 -25.31 10.79 -15.02
C GLN A 564 -24.88 11.68 -13.84
N PRO A 565 -25.57 12.79 -13.50
CA PRO A 565 -25.22 13.58 -12.31
C PRO A 565 -25.24 12.77 -11.00
N VAL A 566 -26.15 11.79 -10.89
CA VAL A 566 -26.19 10.87 -9.75
C VAL A 566 -24.96 9.97 -9.73
N THR A 567 -24.54 9.41 -10.86
CA THR A 567 -23.30 8.60 -10.97
C THR A 567 -22.08 9.38 -10.53
N GLU A 568 -21.94 10.63 -11.01
CA GLU A 568 -20.82 11.52 -10.70
C GLU A 568 -20.77 11.79 -9.19
N LYS A 569 -21.89 12.20 -8.58
CA LYS A 569 -21.95 12.50 -7.16
C LYS A 569 -21.82 11.28 -6.25
N PHE A 570 -22.34 10.12 -6.63
CA PHE A 570 -22.07 8.87 -5.90
C PHE A 570 -20.61 8.47 -5.99
N SER A 571 -19.94 8.71 -7.12
CA SER A 571 -18.51 8.44 -7.25
C SER A 571 -17.69 9.37 -6.34
N GLU A 572 -18.01 10.66 -6.31
CA GLU A 572 -17.43 11.60 -5.33
C GLU A 572 -17.68 11.12 -3.89
N LEU A 573 -18.93 10.79 -3.54
CA LEU A 573 -19.33 10.34 -2.20
C LEU A 573 -18.55 9.10 -1.78
N MET A 574 -18.50 8.09 -2.65
CA MET A 574 -17.81 6.84 -2.35
C MET A 574 -16.32 7.10 -2.15
N LEU A 575 -15.69 8.03 -2.87
CA LEU A 575 -14.28 8.37 -2.64
C LEU A 575 -14.01 9.06 -1.30
N THR A 576 -15.01 9.65 -0.65
CA THR A 576 -14.82 10.34 0.63
C THR A 576 -14.41 9.39 1.78
N PRO A 577 -13.65 9.87 2.80
CA PRO A 577 -13.24 9.05 3.95
C PRO A 577 -14.42 8.51 4.77
N PHE A 578 -15.52 9.24 4.89
CA PHE A 578 -16.68 8.87 5.72
C PHE A 578 -17.87 8.35 4.93
N ALA A 579 -17.63 7.82 3.72
CA ALA A 579 -18.67 7.25 2.86
C ALA A 579 -19.59 6.26 3.61
N ALA A 580 -19.02 5.39 4.46
CA ALA A 580 -19.80 4.44 5.25
C ALA A 580 -20.72 5.10 6.29
N ASN A 581 -20.29 6.21 6.90
CA ASN A 581 -21.12 6.96 7.85
C ASN A 581 -22.29 7.59 7.10
N VAL A 582 -22.04 8.20 5.94
CA VAL A 582 -23.09 8.79 5.12
C VAL A 582 -24.09 7.75 4.61
N LEU A 583 -23.61 6.58 4.15
CA LEU A 583 -24.52 5.49 3.76
C LEU A 583 -25.37 5.02 4.95
N GLU A 584 -24.81 4.95 6.16
CA GLU A 584 -25.58 4.69 7.38
C GLU A 584 -26.65 5.77 7.62
N LEU A 585 -26.34 7.05 7.42
CA LEU A 585 -27.33 8.13 7.49
C LEU A 585 -28.46 7.95 6.48
N MET A 586 -28.12 7.62 5.23
CA MET A 586 -29.11 7.37 4.18
C MET A 586 -29.95 6.11 4.45
N PHE A 587 -29.40 5.14 5.19
CA PHE A 587 -30.17 4.03 5.72
C PHE A 587 -31.14 4.50 6.80
N ASP A 588 -30.68 5.31 7.76
CA ASP A 588 -31.44 5.77 8.93
C ASP A 588 -32.57 6.76 8.59
N ILE A 589 -32.39 7.58 7.56
CA ILE A 589 -33.46 8.36 6.97
C ILE A 589 -34.44 7.38 6.31
N SER A 590 -35.57 7.15 6.98
CA SER A 590 -36.52 6.10 6.62
C SER A 590 -37.95 6.51 6.92
N GLU A 591 -38.87 6.02 6.10
CA GLU A 591 -40.30 6.19 6.28
C GLU A 591 -40.83 5.32 7.42
N THR A 592 -42.01 5.69 7.92
CA THR A 592 -42.75 4.84 8.86
C THR A 592 -43.10 3.49 8.21
N ILE A 593 -43.18 2.42 9.02
CA ILE A 593 -43.46 1.07 8.50
C ILE A 593 -44.90 1.00 7.96
N GLY A 594 -45.03 1.10 6.64
CA GLY A 594 -46.30 0.99 5.92
C GLY A 594 -46.73 -0.45 5.61
N ALA A 595 -47.79 -0.57 4.80
CA ALA A 595 -48.40 -1.86 4.45
C ALA A 595 -47.48 -2.85 3.71
N SER A 596 -46.40 -2.37 3.07
CA SER A 596 -45.42 -3.20 2.36
C SER A 596 -44.58 -4.08 3.30
N LYS A 597 -44.55 -3.79 4.61
CA LYS A 597 -43.73 -4.47 5.64
C LYS A 597 -42.22 -4.50 5.34
N THR A 598 -41.76 -3.75 4.35
CA THR A 598 -40.35 -3.56 4.02
C THR A 598 -39.92 -2.15 4.43
N PRO A 599 -38.73 -1.98 5.05
CA PRO A 599 -38.18 -0.65 5.31
C PRO A 599 -38.04 0.12 4.00
N GLN A 600 -38.50 1.37 3.97
CA GLN A 600 -38.20 2.30 2.88
C GLN A 600 -37.22 3.33 3.41
N THR A 601 -36.00 3.28 2.90
CA THR A 601 -34.88 4.15 3.29
C THR A 601 -34.51 5.07 2.13
N LEU A 602 -33.86 6.20 2.44
CA LEU A 602 -33.40 7.13 1.42
C LEU A 602 -32.40 6.50 0.45
N ILE A 603 -31.46 5.67 0.95
CA ILE A 603 -30.56 4.91 0.07
C ILE A 603 -31.34 3.93 -0.82
N GLY A 604 -32.46 3.42 -0.34
CA GLY A 604 -33.37 2.55 -1.06
C GLY A 604 -34.00 3.17 -2.32
N CYS A 605 -34.11 4.50 -2.39
CA CYS A 605 -34.56 5.22 -3.59
C CYS A 605 -33.56 5.07 -4.75
N PHE A 606 -32.26 4.94 -4.45
CA PHE A 606 -31.19 4.76 -5.43
C PHE A 606 -30.86 3.27 -5.64
N LEU A 607 -30.84 2.51 -4.55
CA LEU A 607 -30.46 1.10 -4.47
C LEU A 607 -31.54 0.31 -3.72
N PRO A 608 -32.60 -0.16 -4.39
CA PRO A 608 -33.71 -0.87 -3.74
C PRO A 608 -33.28 -2.12 -2.96
N GLU A 609 -32.16 -2.75 -3.32
CA GLU A 609 -31.61 -3.91 -2.64
C GLU A 609 -31.12 -3.58 -1.23
N CYS A 610 -30.72 -2.33 -0.96
CA CYS A 610 -30.36 -1.86 0.38
C CYS A 610 -31.55 -1.96 1.35
N ASN A 611 -32.78 -1.67 0.90
CA ASN A 611 -33.97 -1.85 1.74
C ASN A 611 -34.16 -3.30 2.21
N GLN A 612 -33.72 -4.27 1.40
CA GLN A 612 -33.82 -5.70 1.72
C GLN A 612 -32.68 -6.16 2.66
N MET A 613 -31.53 -5.47 2.65
CA MET A 613 -30.43 -5.71 3.59
C MET A 613 -30.72 -5.15 4.99
N ARG A 614 -31.54 -4.09 5.09
CA ARG A 614 -31.85 -3.41 6.35
C ARG A 614 -32.54 -4.37 7.32
N PHE A 615 -31.93 -4.58 8.49
CA PHE A 615 -32.36 -5.53 9.52
C PHE A 615 -32.38 -7.01 9.12
N LEU A 616 -31.75 -7.38 8.00
CA LEU A 616 -31.64 -8.78 7.59
C LEU A 616 -30.63 -9.53 8.47
N LEU A 617 -31.09 -10.55 9.19
CA LEU A 617 -30.25 -11.41 10.04
C LEU A 617 -29.93 -12.72 9.31
N ARG A 618 -28.64 -13.02 9.13
CA ARG A 618 -28.15 -14.26 8.52
C ARG A 618 -26.89 -14.72 9.24
N ASN A 619 -26.72 -16.04 9.41
CA ASN A 619 -25.53 -16.66 10.02
C ASN A 619 -25.16 -16.09 11.41
N LEU A 620 -26.16 -15.98 12.31
CA LEU A 620 -26.01 -15.47 13.68
C LEU A 620 -24.97 -16.21 14.55
N THR A 621 -24.51 -17.39 14.12
CA THR A 621 -23.44 -18.14 14.78
C THR A 621 -22.07 -17.46 14.66
N TYR A 622 -21.89 -16.59 13.65
CA TYR A 622 -20.60 -15.96 13.35
C TYR A 622 -20.69 -14.45 13.23
N HIS A 623 -21.81 -13.90 12.74
CA HIS A 623 -22.01 -12.44 12.62
C HIS A 623 -22.76 -11.89 13.83
N GLN A 624 -22.23 -10.80 14.40
CA GLN A 624 -22.84 -10.08 15.53
C GLN A 624 -23.87 -9.02 15.09
N HIS A 625 -23.96 -8.73 13.79
CA HIS A 625 -24.74 -7.62 13.26
C HIS A 625 -25.64 -8.04 12.08
N PRO A 626 -26.76 -7.32 11.83
CA PRO A 626 -27.52 -7.44 10.58
C PRO A 626 -26.62 -7.15 9.36
N VAL A 627 -26.99 -7.72 8.21
CA VAL A 627 -26.21 -7.64 6.97
C VAL A 627 -25.82 -6.19 6.65
N CYS A 628 -26.77 -5.24 6.69
CA CYS A 628 -26.46 -3.82 6.43
C CYS A 628 -25.38 -3.25 7.37
N LYS A 629 -25.46 -3.55 8.68
CA LYS A 629 -24.51 -3.00 9.66
C LYS A 629 -23.15 -3.68 9.55
N HIS A 630 -23.11 -4.99 9.26
CA HIS A 630 -21.87 -5.71 8.93
C HIS A 630 -21.19 -5.09 7.70
N THR A 631 -21.93 -4.91 6.62
CA THR A 631 -21.44 -4.28 5.38
C THR A 631 -20.89 -2.88 5.61
N LEU A 632 -21.60 -2.03 6.36
CA LEU A 632 -21.12 -0.68 6.68
C LEU A 632 -19.88 -0.69 7.56
N ASN A 633 -19.80 -1.60 8.54
CA ASN A 633 -18.59 -1.79 9.35
C ASN A 633 -17.41 -2.24 8.49
N ALA A 634 -17.63 -3.16 7.55
CA ALA A 634 -16.61 -3.64 6.62
C ALA A 634 -16.15 -2.51 5.68
N LEU A 635 -17.04 -1.63 5.23
CA LEU A 635 -16.69 -0.45 4.44
C LEU A 635 -15.87 0.57 5.26
N ARG A 636 -16.21 0.81 6.54
CA ARG A 636 -15.38 1.63 7.44
C ARG A 636 -13.98 1.04 7.61
N ASN A 637 -13.89 -0.27 7.84
CA ASN A 637 -12.62 -0.97 7.96
C ASN A 637 -11.80 -0.85 6.67
N ALA A 638 -12.44 -0.92 5.49
CA ALA A 638 -11.75 -0.76 4.21
C ALA A 638 -11.13 0.63 4.05
N GLN A 639 -11.79 1.68 4.54
CA GLN A 639 -11.16 3.01 4.59
C GLN A 639 -9.94 3.03 5.52
N LEU A 640 -10.07 2.48 6.73
CA LEU A 640 -8.96 2.43 7.69
C LEU A 640 -7.76 1.64 7.16
N GLU A 641 -7.99 0.51 6.49
CA GLU A 641 -6.91 -0.29 5.91
C GLU A 641 -6.31 0.36 4.66
N LEU A 642 -7.10 1.15 3.91
CA LEU A 642 -6.59 1.98 2.82
C LEU A 642 -5.67 3.10 3.34
N ASP A 643 -6.05 3.75 4.45
CA ASP A 643 -5.22 4.76 5.10
C ASP A 643 -3.93 4.15 5.67
N LYS A 644 -4.00 2.97 6.31
CA LYS A 644 -2.80 2.22 6.75
C LYS A 644 -1.92 1.78 5.59
N LEU A 645 -2.49 1.40 4.44
CA LEU A 645 -1.71 1.06 3.26
C LEU A 645 -0.93 2.29 2.75
N ARG A 646 -1.58 3.46 2.74
CA ARG A 646 -0.95 4.73 2.35
C ARG A 646 0.22 5.10 3.27
N GLU A 647 0.09 4.83 4.57
CA GLU A 647 1.12 5.16 5.57
C GLU A 647 2.28 4.16 5.60
N ASN A 648 1.96 2.85 5.62
CA ASN A 648 2.95 1.79 5.83
C ASN A 648 3.59 1.28 4.53
N TYR A 649 2.88 1.38 3.39
CA TYR A 649 3.33 0.89 2.07
C TYR A 649 3.01 1.93 0.97
N PRO A 650 3.54 3.16 1.07
CA PRO A 650 3.24 4.24 0.11
C PRO A 650 3.54 3.84 -1.34
N GLU A 651 4.53 2.98 -1.53
CA GLU A 651 4.95 2.45 -2.83
C GLU A 651 4.00 1.40 -3.43
N LEU A 652 3.09 0.82 -2.64
CA LEU A 652 1.96 0.04 -3.13
C LEU A 652 0.75 0.94 -3.40
N TYR A 653 0.51 1.89 -2.50
CA TYR A 653 -0.62 2.82 -2.62
C TYR A 653 -0.59 3.62 -3.93
N GLN A 654 0.59 4.02 -4.41
CA GLN A 654 0.76 4.76 -5.68
C GLN A 654 0.19 4.04 -6.93
N PHE A 655 -0.03 2.71 -6.88
CA PHE A 655 -0.62 1.96 -8.01
C PHE A 655 -2.15 2.05 -8.06
N LEU A 656 -2.79 2.53 -6.99
CA LEU A 656 -4.25 2.64 -6.91
C LEU A 656 -4.73 3.93 -7.58
N LYS A 657 -5.59 3.78 -8.58
CA LYS A 657 -6.34 4.87 -9.21
C LYS A 657 -7.67 5.08 -8.46
N PRO A 658 -8.33 6.24 -8.61
CA PRO A 658 -9.65 6.47 -8.03
C PRO A 658 -10.69 5.39 -8.43
N SER A 659 -10.64 4.88 -9.67
CA SER A 659 -11.50 3.78 -10.13
C SER A 659 -11.30 2.48 -9.33
N HIS A 660 -10.08 2.17 -8.90
CA HIS A 660 -9.78 1.01 -8.07
C HIS A 660 -10.36 1.16 -6.65
N ILE A 661 -10.29 2.37 -6.09
CA ILE A 661 -10.87 2.68 -4.77
C ILE A 661 -12.40 2.63 -4.83
N LEU A 662 -13.00 3.11 -5.93
CA LEU A 662 -14.43 2.96 -6.19
C LEU A 662 -14.82 1.48 -6.27
N ALA A 663 -14.09 0.66 -7.04
CA ALA A 663 -14.32 -0.78 -7.12
C ALA A 663 -14.24 -1.45 -5.75
N LEU A 664 -13.25 -1.08 -4.91
CA LEU A 664 -13.14 -1.58 -3.54
C LEU A 664 -14.39 -1.25 -2.72
N LYS A 665 -14.82 0.02 -2.72
CA LYS A 665 -15.91 0.47 -1.86
C LYS A 665 -17.26 -0.08 -2.31
N TRP A 666 -17.52 -0.17 -3.63
CA TRP A 666 -18.69 -0.87 -4.15
C TRP A 666 -18.64 -2.38 -3.88
N GLY A 667 -17.47 -3.00 -4.08
CA GLY A 667 -17.22 -4.40 -3.72
C GLY A 667 -17.53 -4.67 -2.25
N MET A 668 -17.11 -3.77 -1.35
CA MET A 668 -17.41 -3.87 0.07
C MET A 668 -18.89 -3.67 0.39
N LEU A 669 -19.58 -2.72 -0.26
CA LEU A 669 -21.01 -2.54 -0.05
C LEU A 669 -21.82 -3.78 -0.50
N PHE A 670 -21.36 -4.47 -1.55
CA PHE A 670 -22.08 -5.58 -2.16
C PHE A 670 -21.55 -6.98 -1.84
N HIS A 671 -20.44 -7.13 -1.11
CA HIS A 671 -19.79 -8.44 -0.88
C HIS A 671 -20.75 -9.52 -0.34
N ASP A 672 -21.72 -9.09 0.46
CA ASP A 672 -22.69 -9.96 1.14
C ASP A 672 -24.13 -9.82 0.62
N ILE A 673 -24.36 -9.05 -0.45
CA ILE A 673 -25.72 -8.71 -0.92
C ILE A 673 -26.53 -9.93 -1.34
N GLY A 674 -25.87 -11.00 -1.79
CA GLY A 674 -26.54 -12.25 -2.17
C GLY A 674 -27.27 -12.96 -1.02
N LYS A 675 -27.03 -12.56 0.25
CA LYS A 675 -27.75 -13.07 1.43
C LYS A 675 -29.24 -12.69 1.48
N ILE A 676 -29.65 -11.74 0.64
CA ILE A 676 -31.04 -11.37 0.39
C ILE A 676 -31.84 -12.62 -0.06
N ASP A 677 -31.28 -13.39 -0.98
CA ASP A 677 -31.89 -14.63 -1.49
C ASP A 677 -31.33 -15.86 -0.75
N PRO A 678 -32.12 -16.52 0.12
CA PRO A 678 -31.66 -17.68 0.86
C PRO A 678 -31.52 -18.96 0.02
N GLN A 679 -32.07 -18.99 -1.20
CA GLN A 679 -32.13 -20.21 -2.02
C GLN A 679 -30.92 -20.39 -2.94
N THR A 680 -30.12 -19.33 -3.15
CA THR A 680 -28.94 -19.36 -4.02
C THR A 680 -27.64 -19.24 -3.22
N LYS A 681 -26.53 -19.70 -3.80
CA LYS A 681 -25.21 -19.45 -3.20
C LYS A 681 -24.95 -17.94 -3.24
N HIS A 682 -24.95 -17.28 -2.09
CA HIS A 682 -24.90 -15.81 -1.99
C HIS A 682 -23.69 -15.13 -2.68
N GLN A 683 -22.51 -15.76 -2.69
CA GLN A 683 -21.35 -15.23 -3.44
C GLN A 683 -21.61 -15.13 -4.94
N ILE A 684 -22.51 -15.99 -5.42
CA ILE A 684 -22.84 -16.19 -6.81
C ILE A 684 -23.99 -15.22 -7.14
N SER A 685 -25.13 -15.27 -6.44
CA SER A 685 -26.23 -14.31 -6.65
C SER A 685 -25.83 -12.84 -6.40
N GLY A 686 -24.85 -12.60 -5.52
CA GLY A 686 -24.36 -11.26 -5.21
C GLY A 686 -23.78 -10.50 -6.39
N THR A 687 -23.05 -11.16 -7.31
CA THR A 687 -22.44 -10.47 -8.47
C THR A 687 -23.48 -9.96 -9.46
N SER A 688 -24.52 -10.76 -9.73
CA SER A 688 -25.60 -10.34 -10.62
C SER A 688 -26.39 -9.17 -10.03
N ILE A 689 -26.67 -9.21 -8.73
CA ILE A 689 -27.35 -8.11 -8.03
C ILE A 689 -26.51 -6.83 -8.09
N ALA A 690 -25.21 -6.92 -7.78
CA ALA A 690 -24.29 -5.79 -7.81
C ALA A 690 -24.17 -5.18 -9.22
N SER A 691 -24.04 -6.02 -10.26
CA SER A 691 -23.97 -5.54 -11.65
C SER A 691 -25.23 -4.79 -12.06
N ASN A 692 -26.42 -5.30 -11.73
CA ASN A 692 -27.68 -4.61 -12.02
C ASN A 692 -27.82 -3.29 -11.25
N ALA A 693 -27.32 -3.27 -10.01
CA ALA A 693 -27.34 -2.07 -9.17
C ALA A 693 -26.41 -0.96 -9.71
N LEU A 694 -25.20 -1.33 -10.13
CA LEU A 694 -24.23 -0.41 -10.72
C LEU A 694 -24.70 0.12 -12.08
N GLU A 695 -25.24 -0.75 -12.95
CA GLU A 695 -25.82 -0.34 -14.24
C GLU A 695 -26.98 0.64 -14.04
N ARG A 696 -27.85 0.40 -13.05
CA ARG A 696 -28.93 1.33 -12.71
C ARG A 696 -28.41 2.70 -12.24
N LEU A 697 -27.29 2.73 -11.52
CA LEU A 697 -26.62 3.97 -11.12
C LEU A 697 -25.85 4.64 -12.26
N GLY A 698 -25.77 4.06 -13.47
CA GLY A 698 -25.08 4.63 -14.63
C GLY A 698 -23.58 4.30 -14.71
N TYR A 699 -23.13 3.26 -14.01
CA TYR A 699 -21.76 2.77 -14.16
C TYR A 699 -21.65 1.81 -15.35
N ASP A 700 -20.97 2.26 -16.41
CA ASP A 700 -20.81 1.51 -17.66
C ASP A 700 -19.41 0.92 -17.87
N ASP A 701 -18.47 1.16 -16.94
CA ASP A 701 -17.09 0.67 -17.03
C ASP A 701 -17.02 -0.85 -16.77
N PRO A 702 -16.68 -1.67 -17.79
CA PRO A 702 -16.56 -3.11 -17.62
C PRO A 702 -15.40 -3.50 -16.70
N GLU A 703 -14.31 -2.73 -16.66
CA GLU A 703 -13.15 -3.04 -15.83
C GLU A 703 -13.51 -2.90 -14.34
N MET A 704 -14.14 -1.78 -13.97
CA MET A 704 -14.63 -1.56 -12.60
C MET A 704 -15.66 -2.62 -12.20
N THR A 705 -16.61 -2.96 -13.08
CA THR A 705 -17.63 -3.99 -12.81
C THR A 705 -17.03 -5.38 -12.61
N ASN A 706 -15.99 -5.71 -13.38
CA ASN A 706 -15.23 -6.96 -13.22
C ASN A 706 -14.46 -7.00 -11.90
N LEU A 707 -13.85 -5.87 -11.50
CA LEU A 707 -13.18 -5.76 -10.20
C LEU A 707 -14.17 -5.93 -9.05
N VAL A 708 -15.32 -5.25 -9.09
CA VAL A 708 -16.38 -5.42 -8.07
C VAL A 708 -16.80 -6.88 -7.98
N SER A 709 -17.01 -7.54 -9.13
CA SER A 709 -17.38 -8.96 -9.19
C SER A 709 -16.29 -9.87 -8.60
N LEU A 710 -15.02 -9.61 -8.91
CA LEU A 710 -13.87 -10.31 -8.35
C LEU A 710 -13.86 -10.22 -6.82
N LEU A 711 -14.06 -9.02 -6.28
CA LEU A 711 -14.08 -8.78 -4.84
C LEU A 711 -15.25 -9.48 -4.16
N ILE A 712 -16.45 -9.41 -4.73
CA ILE A 712 -17.63 -10.12 -4.19
C ILE A 712 -17.40 -11.63 -4.17
N VAL A 713 -16.82 -12.21 -5.22
CA VAL A 713 -16.60 -13.66 -5.26
C VAL A 713 -15.52 -14.09 -4.29
N HIS A 714 -14.47 -13.28 -4.12
CA HIS A 714 -13.27 -13.66 -3.37
C HIS A 714 -13.10 -12.95 -2.02
N HIS A 715 -14.13 -12.30 -1.46
CA HIS A 715 -14.07 -11.53 -0.21
C HIS A 715 -13.64 -12.35 1.04
N MET A 716 -13.68 -13.68 0.98
CA MET A 716 -13.16 -14.58 2.03
C MET A 716 -11.97 -15.45 1.60
N THR A 717 -11.54 -15.37 0.34
CA THR A 717 -10.58 -16.35 -0.21
C THR A 717 -9.19 -16.16 0.40
N VAL A 718 -8.72 -14.93 0.55
CA VAL A 718 -7.39 -14.65 1.12
C VAL A 718 -7.32 -15.06 2.59
N VAL A 719 -8.42 -14.87 3.35
CA VAL A 719 -8.54 -15.36 4.74
C VAL A 719 -8.39 -16.89 4.82
N GLN A 720 -8.94 -17.62 3.84
CA GLN A 720 -8.81 -19.08 3.78
C GLN A 720 -7.39 -19.51 3.41
N LEU A 721 -6.77 -18.82 2.45
CA LEU A 721 -5.39 -19.06 2.04
C LEU A 721 -4.40 -18.82 3.19
N SER A 722 -4.57 -17.73 3.94
CA SER A 722 -3.70 -17.39 5.07
C SER A 722 -3.77 -18.39 6.23
N LYS A 723 -4.86 -19.17 6.33
CA LYS A 723 -5.03 -20.24 7.33
C LYS A 723 -4.46 -21.58 6.89
N THR A 724 -4.10 -21.74 5.61
CA THR A 724 -3.57 -22.98 5.04
C THR A 724 -2.04 -22.99 5.20
N SER A 725 -1.55 -23.05 6.44
CA SER A 725 -0.13 -22.89 6.78
C SER A 725 0.78 -24.05 6.34
N ALA A 726 0.23 -25.15 5.85
CA ALA A 726 1.00 -26.33 5.44
C ALA A 726 1.70 -26.16 4.07
N TYR A 727 1.18 -25.29 3.19
CA TYR A 727 1.69 -25.12 1.82
C TYR A 727 1.67 -23.64 1.42
N PHE A 728 2.54 -22.85 2.04
CA PHE A 728 2.61 -21.40 1.83
C PHE A 728 2.79 -21.02 0.35
N ASP A 729 3.68 -21.72 -0.37
CA ASP A 729 3.95 -21.46 -1.79
C ASP A 729 2.70 -21.73 -2.67
N GLN A 730 1.90 -22.75 -2.33
CA GLN A 730 0.63 -23.04 -3.02
C GLN A 730 -0.42 -21.96 -2.74
N ALA A 731 -0.48 -21.47 -1.50
CA ALA A 731 -1.38 -20.41 -1.11
C ALA A 731 -1.02 -19.10 -1.84
N LEU A 732 0.27 -18.78 -1.92
CA LEU A 732 0.80 -17.62 -2.63
C LEU A 732 0.52 -17.70 -4.14
N GLN A 733 0.79 -18.85 -4.77
CA GLN A 733 0.46 -19.05 -6.19
C GLN A 733 -1.04 -18.93 -6.45
N SER A 734 -1.87 -19.54 -5.60
CA SER A 734 -3.33 -19.44 -5.72
C SER A 734 -3.79 -17.99 -5.59
N PHE A 735 -3.18 -17.22 -4.69
CA PHE A 735 -3.50 -15.81 -4.52
C PHE A 735 -3.14 -14.99 -5.75
N PHE A 736 -1.94 -15.17 -6.32
CA PHE A 736 -1.55 -14.49 -7.56
C PHE A 736 -2.41 -14.88 -8.75
N ASP A 737 -2.80 -16.15 -8.88
CA ASP A 737 -3.67 -16.58 -9.98
C ASP A 737 -5.10 -16.01 -9.83
N ILE A 738 -5.64 -15.94 -8.60
CA ILE A 738 -6.95 -15.28 -8.35
C ILE A 738 -6.86 -13.78 -8.68
N ALA A 739 -5.73 -13.16 -8.38
CA ALA A 739 -5.48 -11.77 -8.73
C ALA A 739 -5.16 -11.56 -10.23
N ASP A 740 -5.22 -12.61 -11.06
CA ASP A 740 -4.79 -12.58 -12.47
C ASP A 740 -3.37 -12.00 -12.66
N ARG A 741 -2.50 -12.24 -11.66
CA ARG A 741 -1.13 -11.73 -11.57
C ARG A 741 -1.03 -10.20 -11.69
N ASN A 742 -2.13 -9.50 -11.42
CA ASN A 742 -2.20 -8.06 -11.41
C ASN A 742 -2.01 -7.54 -9.97
N LEU A 743 -1.05 -6.64 -9.78
CA LEU A 743 -0.72 -6.08 -8.47
C LEU A 743 -1.90 -5.31 -7.84
N VAL A 744 -2.68 -4.59 -8.64
CA VAL A 744 -3.88 -3.88 -8.17
C VAL A 744 -4.86 -4.88 -7.57
N ASN A 745 -5.12 -6.00 -8.26
CA ASN A 745 -6.02 -7.04 -7.77
C ASN A 745 -5.52 -7.67 -6.47
N VAL A 746 -4.22 -7.91 -6.33
CA VAL A 746 -3.61 -8.39 -5.07
C VAL A 746 -3.92 -7.43 -3.92
N ILE A 747 -3.71 -6.13 -4.13
CA ILE A 747 -3.97 -5.09 -3.12
C ILE A 747 -5.47 -5.05 -2.79
N LEU A 748 -6.35 -4.99 -3.79
CA LEU A 748 -7.79 -4.88 -3.59
C LEU A 748 -8.38 -6.11 -2.90
N LEU A 749 -7.97 -7.31 -3.28
CA LEU A 749 -8.40 -8.56 -2.65
C LEU A 749 -7.96 -8.63 -1.19
N TYR A 750 -6.72 -8.23 -0.89
CA TYR A 750 -6.24 -8.13 0.49
C TYR A 750 -7.09 -7.16 1.29
N LEU A 751 -7.24 -5.91 0.83
CA LEU A 751 -8.03 -4.87 1.51
C LEU A 751 -9.47 -5.32 1.76
N CYS A 752 -10.12 -5.93 0.77
CA CYS A 752 -11.47 -6.47 0.90
C CYS A 752 -11.56 -7.56 1.98
N ASN A 753 -10.64 -8.55 1.93
CA ASN A 753 -10.64 -9.69 2.84
C ASN A 753 -10.34 -9.30 4.29
N ILE A 754 -9.35 -8.43 4.53
CA ILE A 754 -9.01 -8.01 5.89
C ILE A 754 -10.11 -7.16 6.51
N SER A 755 -10.80 -6.36 5.70
CA SER A 755 -11.87 -5.46 6.14
C SER A 755 -13.13 -6.22 6.52
N ASP A 756 -13.55 -7.17 5.67
CA ASP A 756 -14.65 -8.09 5.98
C ASP A 756 -14.33 -8.93 7.22
N TYR A 757 -13.15 -9.58 7.25
CA TYR A 757 -12.75 -10.43 8.37
C TYR A 757 -12.82 -9.69 9.71
N SER A 758 -12.33 -8.46 9.75
CA SER A 758 -12.33 -7.60 10.94
C SER A 758 -13.73 -7.12 11.33
N ALA A 759 -14.68 -7.02 10.39
CA ALA A 759 -16.05 -6.57 10.64
C ALA A 759 -16.95 -7.65 11.25
N VAL A 760 -16.58 -8.93 11.12
CA VAL A 760 -17.37 -10.08 11.61
C VAL A 760 -17.52 -10.06 13.14
N SER A 761 -16.45 -9.80 13.89
CA SER A 761 -16.44 -9.75 15.36
C SER A 761 -15.22 -9.03 15.92
N GLU A 762 -15.32 -8.54 17.17
CA GLU A 762 -14.17 -7.94 17.88
C GLU A 762 -12.97 -8.89 18.01
N SER A 763 -13.21 -10.19 18.16
CA SER A 763 -12.14 -11.19 18.23
C SER A 763 -11.35 -11.24 16.93
N ASN A 764 -12.03 -11.22 15.78
CA ASN A 764 -11.37 -11.23 14.49
C ASN A 764 -10.60 -9.93 14.23
N ALA A 765 -11.16 -8.78 14.65
CA ALA A 765 -10.47 -7.48 14.55
C ALA A 765 -9.13 -7.49 15.31
N ARG A 766 -9.04 -8.23 16.43
CA ARG A 766 -7.79 -8.43 17.19
C ARG A 766 -6.87 -9.49 16.58
N ASP A 767 -7.41 -10.48 15.88
CA ASP A 767 -6.66 -11.63 15.32
C ASP A 767 -6.45 -11.54 13.79
N THR A 768 -5.92 -10.40 13.32
CA THR A 768 -5.58 -10.18 11.91
C THR A 768 -4.17 -10.64 11.54
N ARG A 769 -3.37 -11.10 12.52
CA ARG A 769 -1.94 -11.35 12.38
C ARG A 769 -1.60 -12.32 11.24
N ASN A 770 -2.32 -13.44 11.13
CA ASN A 770 -2.02 -14.44 10.09
C ASN A 770 -2.26 -13.89 8.67
N LEU A 771 -3.29 -13.07 8.50
CA LEU A 771 -3.61 -12.47 7.20
C LEU A 771 -2.60 -11.38 6.84
N ARG A 772 -2.21 -10.55 7.81
CA ARG A 772 -1.16 -9.54 7.63
C ARG A 772 0.18 -10.18 7.32
N ASN A 773 0.61 -11.18 8.08
CA ASN A 773 1.84 -11.93 7.80
C ASN A 773 1.83 -12.55 6.39
N PHE A 774 0.69 -13.11 5.95
CA PHE A 774 0.57 -13.65 4.60
C PHE A 774 0.74 -12.56 3.53
N PHE A 775 0.16 -11.37 3.76
CA PHE A 775 0.32 -10.22 2.88
C PHE A 775 1.74 -9.65 2.91
N ASP A 776 2.37 -9.54 4.09
CA ASP A 776 3.74 -9.07 4.26
C ASP A 776 4.74 -9.97 3.54
N GLU A 777 4.55 -11.29 3.59
CA GLU A 777 5.37 -12.22 2.81
C GLU A 777 5.09 -12.11 1.31
N THR A 778 3.83 -11.90 0.91
CA THR A 778 3.48 -11.59 -0.50
C THR A 778 4.18 -10.32 -0.97
N TYR A 779 4.23 -9.30 -0.12
CA TYR A 779 4.94 -8.05 -0.36
C TYR A 779 6.45 -8.23 -0.36
N ARG A 780 7.03 -9.08 0.50
CA ARG A 780 8.47 -9.35 0.51
C ARG A 780 8.94 -9.93 -0.82
N VAL A 781 8.18 -10.88 -1.38
CA VAL A 781 8.44 -11.43 -2.72
C VAL A 781 8.44 -10.31 -3.78
N PHE A 782 7.58 -9.31 -3.63
CA PHE A 782 7.54 -8.13 -4.49
C PHE A 782 8.67 -7.11 -4.22
N ALA A 783 9.10 -6.93 -2.97
CA ALA A 783 10.19 -6.02 -2.62
C ALA A 783 11.55 -6.58 -3.12
N GLU A 784 11.79 -7.88 -2.94
CA GLU A 784 12.94 -8.59 -3.49
C GLU A 784 13.03 -8.46 -5.03
N MET A 785 11.86 -8.42 -5.69
CA MET A 785 11.74 -8.16 -7.13
C MET A 785 12.25 -6.76 -7.53
N ARG A 786 11.95 -5.71 -6.75
CA ARG A 786 12.39 -4.34 -7.06
C ARG A 786 13.88 -4.13 -6.86
N THR A 787 14.48 -4.80 -5.88
CA THR A 787 15.93 -4.66 -5.59
C THR A 787 16.84 -5.38 -6.57
N SER A 788 16.33 -6.30 -7.39
CA SER A 788 17.15 -7.16 -8.25
C SER A 788 17.53 -6.56 -9.62
N ASN A 789 17.25 -5.27 -9.87
CA ASN A 789 17.69 -4.49 -11.05
C ASN A 789 17.45 -5.14 -12.44
N LYS A 790 16.55 -6.12 -12.54
CA LYS A 790 16.10 -6.64 -13.84
C LYS A 790 14.97 -5.74 -14.34
N GLU A 791 15.24 -4.96 -15.38
CA GLU A 791 14.19 -4.28 -16.16
C GLU A 791 13.26 -5.36 -16.76
N GLY A 792 12.11 -5.58 -16.12
CA GLY A 792 11.13 -6.59 -16.52
C GLY A 792 9.78 -6.38 -15.82
N ASP A 793 8.72 -6.89 -16.42
CA ASP A 793 7.35 -6.82 -15.88
C ASP A 793 7.26 -7.54 -14.51
N PRO A 794 6.58 -6.98 -13.47
CA PRO A 794 6.10 -7.68 -12.27
C PRO A 794 5.77 -9.17 -12.46
N ILE A 795 5.16 -9.49 -13.58
CA ILE A 795 4.71 -10.84 -13.94
C ILE A 795 5.87 -11.79 -14.28
N ASP A 796 6.93 -11.32 -14.92
CA ASP A 796 8.07 -12.15 -15.37
C ASP A 796 8.88 -12.70 -14.18
N PHE A 797 8.95 -11.93 -13.10
CA PHE A 797 9.59 -12.40 -11.87
C PHE A 797 8.71 -13.38 -11.11
N ILE A 798 7.39 -13.15 -11.03
CA ILE A 798 6.47 -14.13 -10.43
C ILE A 798 6.61 -15.47 -11.18
N LEU A 799 6.70 -15.42 -12.51
CA LEU A 799 6.97 -16.60 -13.34
C LEU A 799 8.32 -17.24 -13.00
N THR A 800 9.39 -16.46 -12.91
CA THR A 800 10.74 -16.93 -12.55
C THR A 800 10.78 -17.56 -11.15
N TYR A 801 10.12 -16.95 -10.16
CA TYR A 801 10.01 -17.46 -8.80
C TYR A 801 9.28 -18.81 -8.77
N LEU A 802 8.14 -18.91 -9.49
CA LEU A 802 7.39 -20.15 -9.60
C LEU A 802 8.17 -21.24 -10.35
N ASP A 803 8.98 -20.87 -11.35
CA ASP A 803 9.85 -21.80 -12.07
C ASP A 803 11.02 -22.29 -11.20
N GLN A 804 11.60 -21.43 -10.37
CA GLN A 804 12.61 -21.86 -9.38
C GLN A 804 12.02 -22.86 -8.37
N LYS A 805 10.82 -22.58 -7.86
CA LYS A 805 10.09 -23.50 -6.99
C LYS A 805 9.75 -24.82 -7.68
N LYS A 806 9.46 -24.79 -8.98
CA LYS A 806 9.25 -25.99 -9.78
C LYS A 806 10.53 -26.84 -9.86
N ILE A 807 11.70 -26.22 -10.03
CA ILE A 807 12.99 -26.94 -10.03
C ILE A 807 13.23 -27.62 -8.67
N ASP A 808 12.96 -26.91 -7.58
CA ASP A 808 13.02 -27.48 -6.24
C ASP A 808 12.11 -28.70 -6.09
N LEU A 809 10.87 -28.59 -6.57
CA LEU A 809 9.89 -29.67 -6.51
C LEU A 809 10.29 -30.89 -7.36
N VAL A 810 10.90 -30.67 -8.54
CA VAL A 810 11.47 -31.76 -9.37
C VAL A 810 12.55 -32.49 -8.59
N THR A 811 13.41 -31.75 -7.89
CA THR A 811 14.48 -32.30 -7.07
C THR A 811 13.92 -33.14 -5.92
N ASP A 812 12.92 -32.61 -5.21
CA ASP A 812 12.28 -33.29 -4.09
C ASP A 812 11.55 -34.57 -4.55
N THR A 813 10.91 -34.52 -5.72
CA THR A 813 10.22 -35.68 -6.34
C THR A 813 11.21 -36.77 -6.76
N ARG A 814 12.40 -36.40 -7.27
CA ARG A 814 13.48 -37.37 -7.56
C ARG A 814 13.96 -38.07 -6.32
N ILE A 815 14.12 -37.33 -5.22
CA ILE A 815 14.52 -37.92 -3.94
C ILE A 815 13.43 -38.86 -3.44
N ASP A 816 12.15 -38.47 -3.50
CA ASP A 816 11.03 -39.33 -3.11
C ASP A 816 10.98 -40.65 -3.92
N LEU A 817 11.28 -40.61 -5.23
CA LEU A 817 11.42 -41.83 -6.04
C LEU A 817 12.55 -42.75 -5.54
N LEU A 818 13.68 -42.20 -5.11
CA LEU A 818 14.78 -42.96 -4.51
C LEU A 818 14.39 -43.55 -3.15
N ILE A 819 13.63 -42.80 -2.35
CA ILE A 819 13.08 -43.28 -1.07
C ILE A 819 12.14 -44.46 -1.33
N ASN A 820 11.19 -44.33 -2.25
CA ASN A 820 10.26 -45.41 -2.60
C ASN A 820 10.99 -46.66 -3.10
N ARG A 821 12.05 -46.49 -3.91
CA ARG A 821 12.92 -47.60 -4.33
C ARG A 821 13.65 -48.23 -3.14
N SER A 822 14.16 -47.43 -2.21
CA SER A 822 14.84 -47.93 -1.01
C SER A 822 13.92 -48.71 -0.07
N LEU A 823 12.61 -48.38 -0.04
CA LEU A 823 11.64 -49.12 0.78
C LEU A 823 11.45 -50.56 0.30
N GLN A 824 11.59 -50.81 -1.01
CA GLN A 824 11.55 -52.16 -1.61
C GLN A 824 12.84 -52.95 -1.33
N TYR A 825 13.98 -52.27 -1.22
CA TYR A 825 15.29 -52.87 -0.92
C TYR A 825 15.83 -52.28 0.39
N ASP A 826 16.88 -51.45 0.32
CA ASP A 826 17.45 -50.63 1.39
C ASP A 826 18.06 -49.34 0.81
N LEU A 827 18.48 -48.42 1.69
CA LEU A 827 19.17 -47.19 1.28
C LEU A 827 20.54 -47.45 0.65
N GLU A 828 21.19 -48.56 0.99
CA GLU A 828 22.53 -48.90 0.49
C GLU A 828 22.49 -49.13 -1.03
N LYS A 829 21.57 -49.97 -1.49
CA LYS A 829 21.38 -50.29 -2.91
C LYS A 829 20.71 -49.19 -3.71
N ALA A 830 19.87 -48.39 -3.06
CA ALA A 830 19.10 -47.34 -3.74
C ALA A 830 19.90 -46.05 -3.93
N ILE A 831 20.81 -45.72 -3.01
CA ILE A 831 21.51 -44.42 -2.99
C ILE A 831 23.03 -44.60 -2.80
N PHE A 832 23.51 -45.30 -1.77
CA PHE A 832 24.94 -45.29 -1.43
C PHE A 832 25.83 -46.04 -2.44
N GLU A 833 25.45 -47.23 -2.89
CA GLU A 833 26.20 -48.03 -3.88
C GLU A 833 26.25 -47.33 -5.26
N PRO A 834 25.13 -46.84 -5.83
CA PRO A 834 25.17 -46.10 -7.10
C PRO A 834 25.90 -44.75 -6.98
N LEU A 835 25.84 -44.07 -5.83
CA LEU A 835 26.55 -42.81 -5.63
C LEU A 835 28.07 -42.99 -5.62
N GLN A 836 28.57 -44.15 -5.18
CA GLN A 836 29.99 -44.48 -5.19
C GLN A 836 30.60 -44.51 -6.60
N SER A 837 29.84 -44.94 -7.60
CA SER A 837 30.29 -44.95 -9.01
C SER A 837 30.11 -43.62 -9.73
N ILE A 838 29.24 -42.74 -9.22
CA ILE A 838 28.90 -41.45 -9.85
C ILE A 838 29.78 -40.30 -9.32
N GLN A 839 29.81 -40.08 -8.00
CA GLN A 839 30.49 -38.94 -7.40
C GLN A 839 30.97 -39.28 -5.98
N SER A 840 32.27 -39.59 -5.87
CA SER A 840 32.86 -40.11 -4.63
C SER A 840 32.95 -39.08 -3.49
N GLU A 841 32.98 -37.78 -3.82
CA GLU A 841 33.02 -36.68 -2.84
C GLU A 841 31.66 -36.46 -2.15
N GLU A 842 30.56 -36.45 -2.92
CA GLU A 842 29.19 -36.34 -2.39
C GLU A 842 28.82 -37.55 -1.51
N LEU A 843 29.36 -38.73 -1.83
CA LEU A 843 29.22 -39.91 -0.97
C LEU A 843 29.81 -39.70 0.43
N GLN A 844 30.92 -38.98 0.57
CA GLN A 844 31.53 -38.70 1.88
C GLN A 844 30.68 -37.73 2.70
N ILE A 845 30.08 -36.72 2.05
CA ILE A 845 29.18 -35.77 2.69
C ILE A 845 27.93 -36.50 3.22
N LEU A 846 27.33 -37.37 2.40
CA LEU A 846 26.14 -38.13 2.79
C LEU A 846 26.44 -39.20 3.85
N LYS A 847 27.64 -39.79 3.84
CA LYS A 847 28.08 -40.76 4.86
C LYS A 847 28.13 -40.18 6.26
N ASN A 848 28.44 -38.89 6.41
CA ASN A 848 28.42 -38.19 7.70
C ASN A 848 27.00 -38.16 8.32
N SER A 849 25.95 -38.31 7.52
CA SER A 849 24.54 -38.37 7.97
C SER A 849 23.94 -39.78 7.85
N LYS A 850 24.75 -40.83 7.63
CA LYS A 850 24.27 -42.19 7.33
C LYS A 850 23.44 -42.81 8.46
N GLU A 851 23.82 -42.61 9.71
CA GLU A 851 23.07 -43.14 10.86
C GLU A 851 21.69 -42.49 10.98
N GLU A 852 21.63 -41.15 10.92
CA GLU A 852 20.39 -40.36 10.95
C GLU A 852 19.44 -40.72 9.78
N LEU A 853 19.98 -40.87 8.56
CA LEU A 853 19.21 -41.30 7.38
C LEU A 853 18.61 -42.70 7.56
N ASN A 854 19.37 -43.64 8.13
CA ASN A 854 18.89 -44.99 8.39
C ASN A 854 17.82 -45.02 9.51
N GLU A 855 17.93 -44.18 10.52
CA GLU A 855 16.90 -44.04 11.56
C GLU A 855 15.58 -43.53 10.99
N LEU A 856 15.63 -42.43 10.23
CA LEU A 856 14.46 -41.84 9.58
C LEU A 856 13.82 -42.82 8.58
N TRP A 857 14.62 -43.54 7.80
CA TRP A 857 14.12 -44.57 6.87
C TRP A 857 13.51 -45.79 7.58
N ARG A 858 14.10 -46.24 8.70
CA ARG A 858 13.52 -47.33 9.51
C ARG A 858 12.14 -46.95 10.05
N ALA A 859 11.98 -45.70 10.50
CA ALA A 859 10.68 -45.20 10.96
C ALA A 859 9.61 -45.26 9.86
N LEU A 860 9.98 -44.96 8.60
CA LEU A 860 9.09 -45.09 7.44
C LEU A 860 8.80 -46.56 7.09
N LYS A 861 9.80 -47.46 7.12
CA LYS A 861 9.64 -48.88 6.75
C LYS A 861 8.86 -49.71 7.76
N LEU A 862 8.92 -49.38 9.05
CA LEU A 862 8.23 -50.11 10.11
C LEU A 862 6.71 -49.85 10.15
N GLY A 863 6.21 -48.88 9.39
CA GLY A 863 4.77 -48.64 9.20
C GLY A 863 4.00 -48.22 10.46
N SER A 864 4.70 -47.77 11.51
CA SER A 864 4.13 -47.41 12.81
C SER A 864 3.60 -45.97 12.90
N LEU A 865 3.68 -45.21 11.81
CA LEU A 865 3.31 -43.80 11.73
C LEU A 865 1.94 -43.62 11.06
N ASP A 866 1.14 -42.68 11.56
CA ASP A 866 -0.07 -42.21 10.89
C ASP A 866 0.27 -41.42 9.61
N ALA A 867 -0.74 -40.97 8.86
CA ALA A 867 -0.51 -40.28 7.58
C ALA A 867 0.35 -39.02 7.74
N GLU A 868 0.07 -38.20 8.76
CA GLU A 868 0.79 -36.96 9.03
C GLU A 868 2.23 -37.22 9.53
N GLY A 869 2.42 -38.23 10.39
CA GLY A 869 3.73 -38.66 10.84
C GLY A 869 4.60 -39.21 9.72
N ARG A 870 4.01 -39.92 8.73
CA ARG A 870 4.73 -40.39 7.54
C ARG A 870 5.19 -39.22 6.68
N ASP A 871 4.31 -38.27 6.34
CA ASP A 871 4.65 -37.11 5.50
C ASP A 871 5.79 -36.28 6.13
N LYS A 872 5.72 -36.02 7.43
CA LYS A 872 6.76 -35.27 8.17
C LYS A 872 8.12 -35.97 8.18
N MET A 873 8.15 -37.29 8.24
CA MET A 873 9.40 -38.05 8.19
C MET A 873 9.97 -38.13 6.77
N THR A 874 9.11 -38.27 5.77
CA THR A 874 9.49 -38.19 4.35
C THR A 874 10.13 -36.84 4.03
N ASP A 875 9.52 -35.73 4.45
CA ASP A 875 10.07 -34.38 4.23
C ASP A 875 11.45 -34.18 4.88
N LYS A 876 11.65 -34.71 6.09
CA LYS A 876 12.96 -34.68 6.76
C LYS A 876 14.01 -35.46 5.97
N LEU A 877 13.63 -36.63 5.45
CA LEU A 877 14.52 -37.46 4.65
C LEU A 877 14.89 -36.75 3.34
N ILE A 878 13.92 -36.15 2.66
CA ILE A 878 14.13 -35.37 1.43
C ILE A 878 15.12 -34.23 1.68
N ARG A 879 14.91 -33.42 2.73
CA ARG A 879 15.80 -32.30 3.06
C ARG A 879 17.23 -32.75 3.33
N LYS A 880 17.42 -33.84 4.08
CA LYS A 880 18.74 -34.36 4.43
C LYS A 880 19.49 -34.92 3.22
N ILE A 881 18.79 -35.62 2.32
CA ILE A 881 19.39 -36.11 1.07
C ILE A 881 19.72 -34.92 0.15
N LYS A 882 18.84 -33.93 0.03
CA LYS A 882 19.04 -32.73 -0.78
C LYS A 882 20.25 -31.89 -0.36
N GLN A 883 20.58 -31.87 0.94
CA GLN A 883 21.77 -31.18 1.47
C GLN A 883 23.10 -31.83 1.08
N GLY A 884 23.10 -33.13 0.75
CA GLY A 884 24.32 -33.89 0.50
C GLY A 884 24.55 -34.33 -0.96
N ILE A 885 23.58 -34.13 -1.85
CA ILE A 885 23.65 -34.57 -3.26
C ILE A 885 23.27 -33.41 -4.18
N SER A 886 24.06 -33.16 -5.23
CA SER A 886 23.75 -32.13 -6.23
C SER A 886 22.62 -32.55 -7.19
N GLU A 887 21.99 -31.56 -7.85
CA GLU A 887 20.92 -31.84 -8.83
C GLU A 887 21.43 -32.70 -10.00
N SER A 888 22.67 -32.48 -10.45
CA SER A 888 23.32 -33.29 -11.49
C SER A 888 23.46 -34.75 -11.07
N THR A 889 23.87 -35.00 -9.83
CA THR A 889 24.01 -36.36 -9.31
C THR A 889 22.65 -37.02 -9.12
N LEU A 890 21.64 -36.29 -8.63
CA LEU A 890 20.27 -36.81 -8.52
C LEU A 890 19.71 -37.22 -9.89
N LYS A 891 19.95 -36.42 -10.95
CA LYS A 891 19.58 -36.76 -12.33
C LYS A 891 20.20 -38.06 -12.82
N GLN A 892 21.44 -38.37 -12.40
CA GLN A 892 22.11 -39.62 -12.74
C GLN A 892 21.59 -40.81 -11.90
N LEU A 893 21.36 -40.62 -10.59
CA LEU A 893 20.79 -41.66 -9.72
C LEU A 893 19.39 -42.09 -10.13
N THR A 894 18.63 -41.18 -10.75
CA THR A 894 17.27 -41.42 -11.24
C THR A 894 17.21 -41.41 -12.77
N ALA A 895 18.29 -41.84 -13.44
CA ALA A 895 18.40 -41.86 -14.90
C ALA A 895 17.25 -42.63 -15.59
N ASN A 896 16.80 -43.73 -14.99
CA ASN A 896 15.69 -44.56 -15.51
C ASN A 896 14.31 -43.89 -15.39
N TYR A 897 14.23 -42.68 -14.82
CA TYR A 897 12.99 -41.89 -14.70
C TYR A 897 13.11 -40.53 -15.41
N ASN A 898 14.24 -40.23 -16.04
CA ASN A 898 14.52 -38.90 -16.59
C ASN A 898 13.46 -38.48 -17.62
N SER A 899 13.09 -39.38 -18.52
CA SER A 899 12.12 -39.09 -19.58
C SER A 899 10.70 -38.97 -19.04
N VAL A 900 10.27 -39.87 -18.14
CA VAL A 900 8.97 -39.77 -17.46
C VAL A 900 8.86 -38.46 -16.66
N ILE A 901 9.90 -38.08 -15.92
CA ILE A 901 9.93 -36.83 -15.13
C ILE A 901 9.87 -35.62 -16.06
N SER A 902 10.68 -35.63 -17.13
CA SER A 902 10.71 -34.55 -18.11
C SER A 902 9.33 -34.36 -18.76
N TRP A 903 8.72 -35.44 -19.24
CA TRP A 903 7.37 -35.44 -19.80
C TRP A 903 6.34 -34.91 -18.81
N PHE A 904 6.31 -35.40 -17.58
CA PHE A 904 5.27 -35.08 -16.61
C PHE A 904 5.33 -33.60 -16.18
N PHE A 905 6.52 -33.10 -15.85
CA PHE A 905 6.68 -31.71 -15.42
C PHE A 905 6.58 -30.70 -16.57
N ALA A 906 6.78 -31.12 -17.82
CA ALA A 906 6.49 -30.30 -19.00
C ALA A 906 4.98 -30.28 -19.30
N SER A 907 4.33 -31.45 -19.23
CA SER A 907 2.93 -31.66 -19.63
C SER A 907 1.91 -31.08 -18.66
N LEU A 908 2.22 -31.00 -17.36
CA LEU A 908 1.27 -30.57 -16.34
C LEU A 908 1.40 -29.08 -15.98
N PRO A 909 0.30 -28.39 -15.61
CA PRO A 909 0.36 -26.98 -15.20
C PRO A 909 1.15 -26.77 -13.90
N ASN A 910 1.90 -25.67 -13.79
CA ASN A 910 2.68 -25.35 -12.57
C ASN A 910 1.78 -25.30 -11.32
N ARG A 911 0.52 -24.83 -11.44
CA ARG A 911 -0.47 -24.80 -10.35
C ARG A 911 -0.76 -26.18 -9.75
N PHE A 912 -0.79 -27.22 -10.58
CA PHE A 912 -0.95 -28.58 -10.09
C PHE A 912 0.33 -29.04 -9.38
N LEU A 913 1.47 -28.85 -10.05
CA LEU A 913 2.77 -29.33 -9.57
C LEU A 913 3.09 -28.73 -8.19
N LEU A 914 3.11 -27.40 -8.08
CA LEU A 914 3.45 -26.70 -6.84
C LEU A 914 2.43 -26.89 -5.71
N GLY A 915 1.20 -27.30 -6.05
CA GLY A 915 0.15 -27.60 -5.08
C GLY A 915 0.08 -29.06 -4.62
N THR A 916 1.02 -29.90 -5.06
CA THR A 916 0.98 -31.35 -4.83
C THR A 916 2.27 -31.83 -4.16
N PRO A 917 2.19 -32.57 -3.04
CA PRO A 917 3.37 -33.12 -2.37
C PRO A 917 4.20 -34.06 -3.27
N PRO A 918 5.53 -34.13 -3.09
CA PRO A 918 6.43 -35.00 -3.85
C PRO A 918 5.97 -36.46 -3.92
N GLY A 919 5.43 -37.00 -2.83
CA GLY A 919 4.92 -38.39 -2.76
C GLY A 919 3.70 -38.67 -3.66
N ILE A 920 2.81 -37.70 -3.86
CA ILE A 920 1.69 -37.84 -4.79
C ILE A 920 2.18 -37.67 -6.24
N LEU A 921 3.17 -36.81 -6.46
CA LEU A 921 3.78 -36.63 -7.78
C LEU A 921 4.54 -37.89 -8.22
N SER A 922 5.33 -38.50 -7.34
CA SER A 922 6.07 -39.74 -7.61
C SER A 922 5.13 -40.92 -7.90
N ALA A 923 4.03 -41.05 -7.15
CA ALA A 923 3.00 -42.06 -7.40
C ALA A 923 2.31 -41.85 -8.76
N ASN A 924 1.95 -40.61 -9.10
CA ASN A 924 1.38 -40.31 -10.41
C ASN A 924 2.37 -40.58 -11.54
N LEU A 925 3.64 -40.17 -11.40
CA LEU A 925 4.70 -40.43 -12.39
C LEU A 925 4.78 -41.91 -12.78
N GLN A 926 4.71 -42.82 -11.79
CA GLN A 926 4.71 -44.26 -12.04
C GLN A 926 3.51 -44.73 -12.86
N MET A 927 2.33 -44.10 -12.72
CA MET A 927 1.14 -44.45 -13.52
C MET A 927 1.28 -44.09 -15.01
N PHE A 928 2.13 -43.11 -15.34
CA PHE A 928 2.31 -42.60 -16.71
C PHE A 928 3.55 -43.14 -17.42
N GLN A 929 4.10 -44.27 -16.97
CA GLN A 929 5.19 -44.97 -17.64
C GLN A 929 4.78 -45.63 -18.98
N ARG A 930 3.48 -45.80 -19.23
CA ARG A 930 2.92 -46.50 -20.39
C ARG A 930 2.03 -45.58 -21.22
N LEU A 931 2.64 -44.63 -21.93
CA LEU A 931 1.91 -43.64 -22.75
C LEU A 931 1.36 -44.24 -24.05
N ASP A 932 1.69 -45.50 -24.36
CA ASP A 932 1.05 -46.34 -25.38
C ASP A 932 -0.45 -46.57 -25.10
N ARG A 933 -0.89 -46.40 -23.85
CA ARG A 933 -2.31 -46.50 -23.48
C ARG A 933 -3.09 -45.29 -24.04
N PRO A 934 -4.22 -45.53 -24.75
CA PRO A 934 -4.97 -44.46 -25.40
C PRO A 934 -5.70 -43.50 -24.46
N ALA A 935 -5.96 -43.92 -23.22
CA ALA A 935 -6.42 -43.06 -22.14
C ALA A 935 -5.81 -43.52 -20.80
N ILE A 936 -5.39 -42.57 -19.98
CA ILE A 936 -4.92 -42.78 -18.61
C ILE A 936 -5.59 -41.74 -17.72
N VAL A 937 -6.23 -42.17 -16.64
CA VAL A 937 -6.86 -41.28 -15.67
C VAL A 937 -6.22 -41.47 -14.30
N SER A 938 -5.96 -40.37 -13.59
CA SER A 938 -5.61 -40.36 -12.17
C SER A 938 -6.59 -39.47 -11.40
N ALA A 939 -7.06 -39.96 -10.25
CA ALA A 939 -8.03 -39.29 -9.40
C ALA A 939 -7.37 -38.80 -8.11
N GLN A 940 -7.58 -37.53 -7.79
CA GLN A 940 -7.01 -36.89 -6.60
C GLN A 940 -8.08 -36.72 -5.54
N THR A 941 -7.75 -37.10 -4.31
CA THR A 941 -8.64 -36.96 -3.16
C THR A 941 -7.99 -36.16 -2.06
N ASN A 942 -8.80 -35.43 -1.29
CA ASN A 942 -8.32 -34.76 -0.09
C ASN A 942 -8.17 -35.72 1.09
N ALA A 943 -7.65 -35.24 2.23
CA ALA A 943 -7.47 -36.04 3.46
C ALA A 943 -8.77 -36.72 3.99
N ARG A 944 -9.95 -36.28 3.54
CA ARG A 944 -11.26 -36.89 3.86
C ARG A 944 -11.74 -37.86 2.79
N GLY A 945 -10.89 -38.22 1.82
CA GLY A 945 -11.19 -39.14 0.71
C GLY A 945 -12.13 -38.57 -0.35
N ARG A 946 -12.42 -37.26 -0.35
CA ARG A 946 -13.29 -36.66 -1.38
C ARG A 946 -12.50 -36.35 -2.63
N LEU A 947 -13.06 -36.71 -3.78
CA LEU A 947 -12.51 -36.36 -5.08
C LEU A 947 -12.44 -34.83 -5.24
N THR A 948 -11.24 -34.32 -5.51
CA THR A 948 -10.96 -32.88 -5.67
C THR A 948 -10.37 -32.54 -7.02
N GLY A 949 -9.82 -33.52 -7.74
CA GLY A 949 -9.23 -33.30 -9.06
C GLY A 949 -9.10 -34.56 -9.90
N LEU A 950 -9.00 -34.37 -11.21
CA LEU A 950 -8.70 -35.41 -12.19
C LEU A 950 -7.54 -34.98 -13.08
N LEU A 951 -6.65 -35.93 -13.32
CA LEU A 951 -5.64 -35.84 -14.36
C LEU A 951 -5.99 -36.85 -15.47
N ILE A 952 -6.11 -36.38 -16.71
CA ILE A 952 -6.57 -37.19 -17.84
C ILE A 952 -5.57 -37.03 -18.99
N TYR A 953 -4.94 -38.12 -19.40
CA TYR A 953 -4.14 -38.21 -20.61
C TYR A 953 -4.91 -39.00 -21.67
N VAL A 954 -4.99 -38.47 -22.90
CA VAL A 954 -5.70 -39.12 -24.01
C VAL A 954 -4.98 -38.89 -25.34
N HIS A 955 -4.97 -39.88 -26.21
CA HIS A 955 -4.47 -39.73 -27.58
C HIS A 955 -5.42 -38.88 -28.44
N ASP A 956 -4.89 -38.17 -29.44
CA ASP A 956 -5.72 -37.46 -30.42
C ASP A 956 -6.58 -38.46 -31.21
N GLN A 957 -7.89 -38.31 -31.13
CA GLN A 957 -8.90 -39.13 -31.79
C GLN A 957 -10.08 -38.24 -32.22
N PRO A 958 -10.88 -38.65 -33.22
CA PRO A 958 -12.07 -37.89 -33.60
C PRO A 958 -12.98 -37.61 -32.39
N ARG A 959 -13.32 -36.33 -32.21
CA ARG A 959 -14.18 -35.81 -31.13
C ARG A 959 -13.67 -36.06 -29.71
N ILE A 960 -12.35 -36.10 -29.49
CA ILE A 960 -11.77 -36.45 -28.19
C ILE A 960 -12.14 -35.45 -27.08
N HIS A 961 -12.21 -34.15 -27.38
CA HIS A 961 -12.53 -33.14 -26.37
C HIS A 961 -14.00 -33.24 -25.94
N SER A 962 -14.90 -33.46 -26.90
CA SER A 962 -16.31 -33.78 -26.64
C SER A 962 -16.48 -35.07 -25.83
N LYS A 963 -15.72 -36.13 -26.13
CA LYS A 963 -15.74 -37.38 -25.36
C LYS A 963 -15.33 -37.18 -23.90
N VAL A 964 -14.29 -36.38 -23.64
CA VAL A 964 -13.85 -36.04 -22.28
C VAL A 964 -14.92 -35.24 -21.55
N ALA A 965 -15.43 -34.16 -22.16
CA ALA A 965 -16.46 -33.31 -21.56
C ALA A 965 -17.76 -34.07 -21.26
N TYR A 966 -18.15 -34.99 -22.16
CA TYR A 966 -19.32 -35.84 -21.98
C TYR A 966 -19.12 -36.89 -20.88
N ALA A 967 -17.95 -37.55 -20.83
CA ALA A 967 -17.64 -38.51 -19.78
C ALA A 967 -17.68 -37.89 -18.36
N LEU A 968 -17.20 -36.65 -18.21
CA LEU A 968 -17.29 -35.88 -16.96
C LEU A 968 -18.76 -35.62 -16.58
N SER A 969 -19.56 -35.24 -17.56
CA SER A 969 -21.00 -34.95 -17.38
C SER A 969 -21.79 -36.21 -16.99
N LEU A 970 -21.50 -37.37 -17.62
CA LEU A 970 -22.09 -38.67 -17.29
C LEU A 970 -21.81 -39.08 -15.84
N LYS A 971 -20.59 -38.81 -15.35
CA LYS A 971 -20.20 -39.04 -13.95
C LYS A 971 -20.62 -37.91 -13.02
N ARG A 972 -21.46 -36.97 -13.48
CA ARG A 972 -22.03 -35.86 -12.70
C ARG A 972 -20.98 -35.00 -11.98
N LEU A 973 -19.86 -34.78 -12.66
CA LEU A 973 -18.77 -33.96 -12.18
C LEU A 973 -18.92 -32.53 -12.70
N ASN A 974 -18.84 -31.56 -11.79
CA ASN A 974 -18.74 -30.15 -12.15
C ASN A 974 -17.25 -29.79 -12.27
N ILE A 975 -16.91 -29.01 -13.30
CA ILE A 975 -15.56 -28.45 -13.46
C ILE A 975 -15.54 -27.11 -12.71
N GLU A 976 -14.64 -26.96 -11.75
CA GLU A 976 -14.45 -25.68 -11.03
C GLU A 976 -13.40 -24.83 -11.75
N SER A 977 -12.31 -25.47 -12.15
CA SER A 977 -11.29 -24.88 -13.01
C SER A 977 -10.50 -25.98 -13.68
N GLY A 978 -9.82 -25.67 -14.78
CA GLY A 978 -9.02 -26.66 -15.48
C GLY A 978 -8.04 -26.07 -16.48
N LYS A 979 -7.08 -26.89 -16.88
CA LYS A 979 -6.17 -26.58 -17.98
C LYS A 979 -6.00 -27.80 -18.88
N MET A 980 -6.01 -27.58 -20.18
CA MET A 980 -5.70 -28.59 -21.19
C MET A 980 -4.44 -28.17 -21.94
N ASN A 981 -3.46 -29.07 -22.01
CA ASN A 981 -2.24 -28.88 -22.80
C ASN A 981 -2.15 -29.93 -23.92
N ARG A 982 -1.73 -29.50 -25.11
CA ARG A 982 -1.41 -30.37 -26.24
C ARG A 982 0.05 -30.83 -26.17
N ILE A 983 0.27 -32.10 -26.47
CA ILE A 983 1.58 -32.77 -26.48
C ILE A 983 1.84 -33.31 -27.88
N VAL A 984 3.04 -33.04 -28.42
CA VAL A 984 3.51 -33.53 -29.71
C VAL A 984 4.72 -34.44 -29.48
N PHE A 985 4.60 -35.69 -29.90
CA PHE A 985 5.66 -36.69 -29.83
C PHE A 985 6.52 -36.67 -31.11
N ALA A 986 7.72 -37.24 -31.05
CA ALA A 986 8.67 -37.27 -32.16
C ALA A 986 8.13 -37.93 -33.45
N GLY A 987 7.13 -38.82 -33.33
CA GLY A 987 6.40 -39.43 -34.45
C GLY A 987 5.28 -38.58 -35.06
N GLU A 988 5.18 -37.29 -34.70
CA GLU A 988 4.08 -36.37 -35.04
C GLU A 988 2.70 -36.79 -34.49
N LYS A 989 2.66 -37.84 -33.65
CA LYS A 989 1.47 -38.21 -32.90
C LYS A 989 1.19 -37.16 -31.82
N VAL A 990 -0.10 -36.92 -31.60
CA VAL A 990 -0.59 -35.91 -30.66
C VAL A 990 -1.34 -36.57 -29.52
N ALA A 991 -1.17 -36.05 -28.32
CA ALA A 991 -2.00 -36.36 -27.17
C ALA A 991 -2.39 -35.07 -26.43
N TYR A 992 -3.38 -35.18 -25.55
CA TYR A 992 -3.83 -34.09 -24.69
C TYR A 992 -3.75 -34.50 -23.24
N CYS A 993 -3.32 -33.57 -22.40
CA CYS A 993 -3.33 -33.72 -20.96
C CYS A 993 -4.25 -32.68 -20.32
N TYR A 994 -5.26 -33.15 -19.60
CA TYR A 994 -6.18 -32.32 -18.85
C TYR A 994 -5.86 -32.40 -17.36
N PHE A 995 -5.81 -31.25 -16.74
CA PHE A 995 -5.85 -31.10 -15.30
C PHE A 995 -7.14 -30.38 -14.93
N LEU A 996 -8.04 -31.06 -14.21
CA LEU A 996 -9.36 -30.55 -13.86
C LEU A 996 -9.53 -30.56 -12.36
N LYS A 997 -9.81 -29.41 -11.76
CA LYS A 997 -10.34 -29.31 -10.40
C LYS A 997 -11.85 -29.47 -10.48
N ILE A 998 -12.39 -30.42 -9.72
CA ILE A 998 -13.78 -30.84 -9.88
C ILE A 998 -14.49 -31.00 -8.54
N SER A 999 -15.82 -30.92 -8.58
CA SER A 999 -16.70 -31.31 -7.48
C SER A 999 -17.77 -32.30 -7.94
N ALA A 1000 -18.08 -33.28 -7.10
CA ALA A 1000 -19.14 -34.26 -7.36
C ALA A 1000 -20.50 -33.73 -6.88
N ARG A 1001 -21.56 -33.90 -7.68
CA ARG A 1001 -22.92 -33.47 -7.33
C ARG A 1001 -23.54 -34.24 -6.15
N ASN A 1002 -23.10 -35.48 -5.90
CA ASN A 1002 -23.58 -36.34 -4.80
C ASN A 1002 -22.45 -36.75 -3.85
N ARG A 1003 -22.72 -36.80 -2.54
CA ARG A 1003 -21.76 -37.28 -1.53
C ARG A 1003 -21.62 -38.81 -1.64
N GLY A 1004 -20.48 -39.29 -2.13
CA GLY A 1004 -20.05 -40.69 -1.95
C GLY A 1004 -19.77 -41.52 -3.21
N GLU A 1005 -19.84 -40.96 -4.42
CA GLU A 1005 -19.41 -41.70 -5.62
C GLU A 1005 -17.89 -41.79 -5.68
N MET A 1006 -17.35 -43.00 -5.49
CA MET A 1006 -15.96 -43.32 -5.82
C MET A 1006 -15.83 -43.40 -7.35
N ILE A 1007 -14.93 -42.61 -7.93
CA ILE A 1007 -14.59 -42.72 -9.35
C ILE A 1007 -13.41 -43.66 -9.50
N PHE A 1008 -13.63 -44.81 -10.13
CA PHE A 1008 -12.57 -45.71 -10.52
C PHE A 1008 -11.92 -45.21 -11.82
N PRO A 1009 -10.60 -44.92 -11.84
CA PRO A 1009 -9.96 -44.36 -13.02
C PRO A 1009 -10.14 -45.18 -14.30
N ARG A 1010 -10.10 -46.52 -14.21
CA ARG A 1010 -10.36 -47.41 -15.35
C ARG A 1010 -11.77 -47.28 -15.93
N GLU A 1011 -12.77 -47.00 -15.11
CA GLU A 1011 -14.12 -46.75 -15.61
C GLU A 1011 -14.20 -45.43 -16.38
N MET A 1012 -13.49 -44.41 -15.91
CA MET A 1012 -13.41 -43.12 -16.59
C MET A 1012 -12.67 -43.24 -17.93
N GLU A 1013 -11.54 -43.96 -17.97
CA GLU A 1013 -10.82 -44.29 -19.20
C GLU A 1013 -11.73 -44.99 -20.23
N ASN A 1014 -12.47 -46.00 -19.80
CA ASN A 1014 -13.43 -46.71 -20.66
C ASN A 1014 -14.57 -45.80 -21.14
N SER A 1015 -15.07 -44.92 -20.27
CA SER A 1015 -16.13 -43.96 -20.62
C SER A 1015 -15.67 -43.02 -21.73
N ILE A 1016 -14.45 -42.48 -21.62
CA ILE A 1016 -13.86 -41.58 -22.61
C ILE A 1016 -13.64 -42.28 -23.95
N LEU A 1017 -13.14 -43.52 -23.94
CA LEU A 1017 -12.79 -44.22 -25.19
C LEU A 1017 -14.01 -44.78 -25.91
N ASN A 1018 -14.94 -45.38 -25.17
CA ASN A 1018 -15.97 -46.27 -25.72
C ASN A 1018 -17.39 -45.67 -25.72
N THR A 1019 -17.61 -44.49 -25.12
CA THR A 1019 -18.94 -43.85 -25.08
C THR A 1019 -18.99 -42.69 -26.08
N PRO A 1020 -19.65 -42.85 -27.25
CA PRO A 1020 -19.75 -41.74 -28.20
C PRO A 1020 -20.65 -40.63 -27.63
N PRO A 1021 -20.25 -39.36 -27.73
CA PRO A 1021 -21.10 -38.24 -27.34
C PRO A 1021 -22.32 -38.15 -28.27
N PRO A 1022 -23.52 -37.92 -27.74
CA PRO A 1022 -24.74 -37.76 -28.54
C PRO A 1022 -24.69 -36.45 -29.35
N GLU A 1023 -25.48 -36.37 -30.42
CA GLU A 1023 -25.66 -35.11 -31.15
C GLU A 1023 -26.53 -34.14 -30.35
N LEU A 1024 -26.12 -32.86 -30.31
CA LEU A 1024 -26.89 -31.81 -29.65
C LEU A 1024 -28.11 -31.45 -30.49
N LYS A 1025 -29.31 -31.74 -29.96
CA LYS A 1025 -30.57 -31.26 -30.55
C LYS A 1025 -30.79 -29.80 -30.14
N ILE A 1026 -30.60 -28.87 -31.08
CA ILE A 1026 -30.88 -27.45 -30.86
C ILE A 1026 -32.33 -27.18 -31.28
N GLN A 1027 -33.14 -26.67 -30.36
CA GLN A 1027 -34.43 -26.08 -30.71
C GLN A 1027 -34.22 -24.59 -30.94
N PRO A 1028 -34.43 -24.07 -32.17
CA PRO A 1028 -34.40 -22.63 -32.40
C PRO A 1028 -35.58 -21.99 -31.66
N GLN A 1029 -35.30 -21.04 -30.78
CA GLN A 1029 -36.32 -20.29 -30.03
C GLN A 1029 -36.01 -18.79 -30.12
N ASP A 1030 -37.01 -17.99 -30.52
CA ASP A 1030 -36.95 -16.53 -30.44
C ASP A 1030 -37.22 -16.11 -28.99
N PHE A 1031 -36.22 -15.53 -28.31
CA PHE A 1031 -36.36 -15.11 -26.92
C PHE A 1031 -35.96 -13.65 -26.68
N VAL A 1032 -36.62 -13.04 -25.69
CA VAL A 1032 -36.60 -11.61 -25.35
C VAL A 1032 -35.61 -11.28 -24.21
N TYR A 1033 -34.69 -12.18 -23.85
CA TYR A 1033 -33.73 -11.94 -22.77
C TYR A 1033 -32.28 -12.14 -23.25
N ASN A 1034 -31.49 -11.07 -23.18
CA ASN A 1034 -30.06 -11.05 -23.47
C ASN A 1034 -29.26 -11.81 -22.38
N THR A 1035 -29.17 -13.13 -22.46
CA THR A 1035 -28.04 -13.84 -21.84
C THR A 1035 -26.77 -13.37 -22.55
N ARG A 1036 -25.95 -12.58 -21.83
CA ARG A 1036 -24.71 -11.96 -22.32
C ARG A 1036 -23.63 -13.03 -22.57
N VAL A 1037 -23.79 -13.85 -23.62
CA VAL A 1037 -22.67 -14.63 -24.18
C VAL A 1037 -21.73 -13.62 -24.84
N GLN A 1038 -20.57 -13.40 -24.23
CA GLN A 1038 -19.53 -12.55 -24.80
C GLN A 1038 -18.45 -13.45 -25.39
N LEU A 1039 -18.19 -13.27 -26.68
CA LEU A 1039 -17.13 -13.93 -27.42
C LEU A 1039 -16.10 -12.87 -27.78
N GLU A 1040 -14.88 -12.99 -27.26
CA GLU A 1040 -13.78 -12.07 -27.52
C GLU A 1040 -12.65 -12.81 -28.25
N TYR A 1041 -12.20 -12.26 -29.36
CA TYR A 1041 -10.99 -12.70 -30.06
C TYR A 1041 -9.84 -11.79 -29.64
N LEU A 1042 -8.86 -12.35 -28.95
CA LEU A 1042 -7.74 -11.62 -28.36
C LEU A 1042 -6.41 -12.11 -28.97
N GLU A 1043 -5.45 -11.20 -29.09
CA GLU A 1043 -4.06 -11.59 -29.41
C GLU A 1043 -3.48 -12.45 -28.27
N ASP A 1044 -2.56 -13.36 -28.61
CA ASP A 1044 -1.88 -14.20 -27.63
C ASP A 1044 -1.00 -13.34 -26.71
N ASP A 1045 -1.22 -13.43 -25.40
CA ASP A 1045 -0.47 -12.74 -24.35
C ASP A 1045 0.81 -13.49 -23.95
N GLN A 1046 1.40 -14.24 -24.90
CA GLN A 1046 2.58 -15.08 -24.73
C GLN A 1046 2.40 -16.24 -23.72
N LYS A 1047 1.15 -16.62 -23.41
CA LYS A 1047 0.84 -17.73 -22.48
C LYS A 1047 0.53 -19.05 -23.20
N GLY A 1048 0.33 -19.02 -24.52
CA GLY A 1048 0.11 -20.20 -25.35
C GLY A 1048 1.41 -20.98 -25.60
N TYR A 1049 1.40 -22.28 -25.30
CA TYR A 1049 2.53 -23.17 -25.61
C TYR A 1049 2.06 -24.58 -25.98
N VAL A 1050 2.92 -25.29 -26.69
CA VAL A 1050 2.81 -26.73 -26.95
C VAL A 1050 3.91 -27.47 -26.21
N VAL A 1051 3.61 -28.68 -25.73
CA VAL A 1051 4.62 -29.55 -25.12
C VAL A 1051 5.20 -30.42 -26.21
N ASN A 1052 6.49 -30.29 -26.47
CA ASN A 1052 7.16 -31.00 -27.57
C ASN A 1052 8.24 -31.93 -27.05
N GLN A 1053 8.37 -33.10 -27.70
CA GLN A 1053 9.47 -34.02 -27.47
C GLN A 1053 10.70 -33.57 -28.28
N GLU A 1054 11.82 -33.32 -27.61
CA GLU A 1054 13.11 -33.01 -28.21
C GLU A 1054 13.74 -34.30 -28.75
N THR A 1055 14.16 -34.29 -30.02
CA THR A 1055 14.52 -35.44 -30.85
C THR A 1055 15.48 -36.46 -30.24
N SER A 1056 15.05 -37.73 -30.21
CA SER A 1056 15.89 -38.91 -30.47
C SER A 1056 15.35 -39.62 -31.72
N GLU A 1057 16.12 -40.49 -32.36
CA GLU A 1057 15.69 -41.27 -33.53
C GLU A 1057 14.28 -41.88 -33.31
N LYS A 1058 13.47 -42.04 -34.38
CA LYS A 1058 12.09 -42.56 -34.29
C LYS A 1058 12.08 -43.96 -33.66
N ILE A 1059 11.92 -44.01 -32.34
CA ILE A 1059 11.92 -45.28 -31.60
C ILE A 1059 10.48 -45.82 -31.50
N HIS A 1060 9.47 -45.02 -31.12
CA HIS A 1060 8.05 -45.44 -31.07
C HIS A 1060 7.05 -44.26 -31.25
N ASP A 1061 5.81 -44.55 -31.67
CA ASP A 1061 4.71 -43.57 -31.82
C ASP A 1061 4.28 -42.94 -30.48
N PHE A 1062 4.31 -43.73 -29.39
CA PHE A 1062 4.11 -43.30 -28.01
C PHE A 1062 5.11 -44.04 -27.10
N PRO A 1063 5.77 -43.37 -26.15
CA PRO A 1063 6.85 -43.96 -25.38
C PRO A 1063 6.37 -44.92 -24.27
N VAL A 1064 7.21 -45.91 -23.95
CA VAL A 1064 7.01 -46.90 -22.89
C VAL A 1064 8.29 -47.02 -22.06
N TRP A 1065 8.21 -46.58 -20.82
CA TRP A 1065 9.34 -46.39 -19.91
C TRP A 1065 9.30 -47.45 -18.79
N LEU A 1066 9.93 -48.61 -19.05
CA LEU A 1066 9.90 -49.77 -18.14
C LEU A 1066 11.12 -49.86 -17.21
N GLY A 1067 11.96 -48.83 -17.18
CA GLY A 1067 13.03 -48.67 -16.19
C GLY A 1067 14.23 -49.63 -16.31
N SER A 1068 14.38 -50.32 -17.44
CA SER A 1068 15.48 -51.27 -17.69
C SER A 1068 16.75 -50.61 -18.24
N GLU A 1069 16.66 -49.44 -18.87
CA GLU A 1069 17.80 -48.69 -19.42
C GLU A 1069 17.67 -47.17 -19.14
N PRO A 1070 18.79 -46.41 -19.13
CA PRO A 1070 18.76 -44.95 -18.95
C PRO A 1070 18.01 -44.25 -20.07
N GLU A 1071 17.03 -43.42 -19.73
CA GLU A 1071 16.15 -42.77 -20.70
C GLU A 1071 16.67 -41.36 -21.03
N GLN A 1072 16.74 -41.01 -22.32
CA GLN A 1072 17.32 -39.74 -22.81
C GLN A 1072 16.30 -38.80 -23.46
N GLU A 1073 15.02 -39.18 -23.53
CA GLU A 1073 13.99 -38.33 -24.12
C GLU A 1073 13.72 -37.12 -23.22
N GLN A 1074 13.62 -35.93 -23.81
CA GLN A 1074 13.36 -34.68 -23.12
C GLN A 1074 12.11 -34.01 -23.69
N PHE A 1075 11.29 -33.43 -22.83
CA PHE A 1075 10.10 -32.66 -23.16
C PHE A 1075 10.24 -31.24 -22.65
N SER A 1076 9.87 -30.28 -23.50
CA SER A 1076 9.87 -28.86 -23.16
C SER A 1076 8.59 -28.18 -23.62
N ARG A 1077 8.28 -27.05 -22.98
CA ARG A 1077 7.18 -26.17 -23.39
C ARG A 1077 7.72 -25.20 -24.42
N ILE A 1078 7.23 -25.27 -25.65
CA ILE A 1078 7.61 -24.39 -26.74
C ILE A 1078 6.48 -23.37 -26.92
N PRO A 1079 6.74 -22.06 -26.76
CA PRO A 1079 5.76 -21.03 -27.06
C PRO A 1079 5.27 -21.18 -28.51
N GLU A 1080 3.96 -21.10 -28.71
CA GLU A 1080 3.35 -21.19 -30.05
C GLU A 1080 2.49 -19.96 -30.26
N LYS A 1081 2.58 -19.32 -31.44
CA LYS A 1081 1.77 -18.14 -31.77
C LYS A 1081 0.34 -18.59 -32.01
N ASN A 1082 -0.55 -18.34 -31.05
CA ASN A 1082 -1.96 -18.71 -31.14
C ASN A 1082 -2.87 -17.48 -31.31
N GLN A 1083 -4.15 -17.73 -31.49
CA GLN A 1083 -5.24 -16.78 -31.32
C GLN A 1083 -6.07 -17.23 -30.12
N ARG A 1084 -6.50 -16.29 -29.27
CA ARG A 1084 -7.30 -16.59 -28.09
C ARG A 1084 -8.76 -16.32 -28.36
N VAL A 1085 -9.59 -17.33 -28.13
CA VAL A 1085 -11.05 -17.21 -28.10
C VAL A 1085 -11.48 -17.28 -26.63
N LYS A 1086 -11.84 -16.13 -26.06
CA LYS A 1086 -12.35 -16.03 -24.69
C LYS A 1086 -13.88 -16.01 -24.74
N ILE A 1087 -14.48 -16.95 -24.01
CA ILE A 1087 -15.92 -17.16 -23.95
C ILE A 1087 -16.39 -16.91 -22.53
N THR A 1088 -17.20 -15.87 -22.35
CA THR A 1088 -17.85 -15.55 -21.07
C THR A 1088 -19.34 -15.84 -21.19
N VAL A 1089 -19.85 -16.77 -20.38
CA VAL A 1089 -21.26 -17.20 -20.38
C VAL A 1089 -21.74 -17.54 -18.98
N THR A 1090 -23.05 -17.53 -18.76
CA THR A 1090 -23.64 -18.07 -17.54
C THR A 1090 -23.51 -19.61 -17.49
N ASP A 1091 -23.17 -20.16 -16.33
CA ASP A 1091 -23.06 -21.60 -16.12
C ASP A 1091 -24.39 -22.30 -16.44
N ALA A 1092 -24.30 -23.39 -17.20
CA ALA A 1092 -25.43 -24.14 -17.72
C ALA A 1092 -25.09 -25.63 -17.86
N PRO A 1093 -26.09 -26.54 -17.87
CA PRO A 1093 -25.83 -27.95 -18.14
C PRO A 1093 -25.04 -28.14 -19.44
N LEU A 1094 -23.97 -28.93 -19.35
CA LEU A 1094 -23.10 -29.28 -20.48
C LEU A 1094 -22.39 -28.09 -21.13
N VAL A 1095 -22.28 -26.95 -20.44
CA VAL A 1095 -21.69 -25.72 -20.98
C VAL A 1095 -20.32 -25.96 -21.64
N TYR A 1096 -19.41 -26.66 -20.93
CA TYR A 1096 -18.10 -27.00 -21.49
C TYR A 1096 -18.23 -27.92 -22.72
N PHE A 1097 -19.05 -28.97 -22.66
CA PHE A 1097 -19.30 -29.88 -23.78
C PHE A 1097 -19.81 -29.14 -25.03
N LYS A 1098 -20.75 -28.21 -24.87
CA LYS A 1098 -21.29 -27.39 -25.96
C LYS A 1098 -20.21 -26.53 -26.61
N MET A 1099 -19.32 -25.92 -25.82
CA MET A 1099 -18.20 -25.11 -26.33
C MET A 1099 -17.23 -25.95 -27.15
N VAL A 1100 -16.71 -27.06 -26.61
CA VAL A 1100 -15.76 -27.92 -27.35
C VAL A 1100 -16.41 -28.57 -28.57
N TYR A 1101 -17.69 -28.95 -28.49
CA TYR A 1101 -18.42 -29.51 -29.63
C TYR A 1101 -18.57 -28.50 -30.77
N ALA A 1102 -18.79 -27.21 -30.46
CA ALA A 1102 -18.86 -26.16 -31.47
C ALA A 1102 -17.56 -26.00 -32.25
N PHE A 1103 -16.39 -26.07 -31.60
CA PHE A 1103 -15.08 -26.07 -32.27
C PHE A 1103 -14.89 -27.30 -33.16
N GLU A 1104 -15.24 -28.49 -32.66
CA GLU A 1104 -15.10 -29.74 -33.41
C GLU A 1104 -16.03 -29.81 -34.64
N ARG A 1105 -17.19 -29.14 -34.63
CA ARG A 1105 -18.14 -29.10 -35.75
C ARG A 1105 -17.56 -28.41 -36.98
N VAL A 1106 -16.70 -27.41 -36.78
CA VAL A 1106 -16.08 -26.59 -37.83
C VAL A 1106 -14.62 -26.99 -38.10
N ASP A 1107 -14.21 -28.16 -37.61
CA ASP A 1107 -12.87 -28.73 -37.80
C ASP A 1107 -11.74 -27.80 -37.31
N VAL A 1108 -11.97 -27.12 -36.19
CA VAL A 1108 -10.96 -26.28 -35.51
C VAL A 1108 -10.40 -27.04 -34.31
N LYS A 1109 -9.07 -27.20 -34.29
CA LYS A 1109 -8.36 -27.93 -33.22
C LYS A 1109 -7.92 -26.98 -32.11
N ILE A 1110 -8.33 -27.27 -30.89
CA ILE A 1110 -7.92 -26.52 -29.70
C ILE A 1110 -6.49 -26.93 -29.32
N GLN A 1111 -5.57 -25.96 -29.31
CA GLN A 1111 -4.16 -26.17 -28.94
C GLN A 1111 -3.98 -26.21 -27.42
N GLN A 1112 -4.67 -25.32 -26.71
CA GLN A 1112 -4.63 -25.20 -25.26
C GLN A 1112 -5.97 -24.64 -24.77
N ALA A 1113 -6.37 -24.98 -23.54
CA ALA A 1113 -7.56 -24.38 -22.92
C ALA A 1113 -7.31 -24.05 -21.45
N VAL A 1114 -7.85 -22.93 -21.00
CA VAL A 1114 -7.94 -22.53 -19.59
C VAL A 1114 -9.43 -22.42 -19.26
N ILE A 1115 -9.88 -23.22 -18.30
CA ILE A 1115 -11.29 -23.38 -17.96
C ILE A 1115 -11.47 -22.77 -16.57
N THR A 1116 -12.39 -21.83 -16.42
CA THR A 1116 -12.60 -21.15 -15.13
C THR A 1116 -14.08 -20.93 -14.89
N THR A 1117 -14.57 -21.42 -13.75
CA THR A 1117 -15.94 -21.15 -13.31
C THR A 1117 -15.90 -20.25 -12.07
N ILE A 1118 -16.36 -19.01 -12.23
CA ILE A 1118 -16.42 -17.98 -11.19
C ILE A 1118 -17.88 -17.74 -10.85
N GLY A 1119 -18.33 -18.31 -9.74
CA GLY A 1119 -19.74 -18.27 -9.37
C GLY A 1119 -20.63 -18.96 -10.40
N HIS A 1120 -21.49 -18.20 -11.09
CA HIS A 1120 -22.31 -18.68 -12.22
C HIS A 1120 -21.87 -18.07 -13.55
N GLN A 1121 -20.66 -17.54 -13.62
CA GLN A 1121 -20.00 -17.22 -14.88
C GLN A 1121 -18.94 -18.26 -15.19
N VAL A 1122 -18.97 -18.77 -16.41
CA VAL A 1122 -17.92 -19.58 -17.02
C VAL A 1122 -17.11 -18.65 -17.91
N ILE A 1123 -15.81 -18.54 -17.63
CA ILE A 1123 -14.85 -17.74 -18.38
C ILE A 1123 -13.78 -18.71 -18.88
N ASP A 1124 -14.01 -19.23 -20.08
CA ASP A 1124 -13.13 -20.21 -20.68
C ASP A 1124 -12.34 -19.57 -21.83
N THR A 1125 -11.03 -19.77 -21.83
CA THR A 1125 -10.12 -19.25 -22.87
C THR A 1125 -9.54 -20.42 -23.64
N PHE A 1126 -9.82 -20.47 -24.95
CA PHE A 1126 -9.33 -21.48 -25.88
C PHE A 1126 -8.27 -20.87 -26.80
N TYR A 1127 -7.16 -21.58 -26.99
CA TYR A 1127 -6.08 -21.19 -27.88
C TYR A 1127 -6.21 -22.02 -29.16
N ILE A 1128 -6.29 -21.35 -30.30
CA ILE A 1128 -6.40 -21.96 -31.63
C ILE A 1128 -5.27 -21.43 -32.52
N LYS A 1129 -4.99 -22.12 -33.63
CA LYS A 1129 -4.03 -21.62 -34.60
C LYS A 1129 -4.56 -20.37 -35.31
N PRO A 1130 -3.69 -19.41 -35.69
CA PRO A 1130 -4.12 -18.23 -36.44
C PRO A 1130 -4.88 -18.58 -37.72
N ASP A 1131 -4.44 -19.60 -38.46
CA ASP A 1131 -5.08 -20.05 -39.70
C ASP A 1131 -6.48 -20.67 -39.47
N ASP A 1132 -6.75 -21.17 -38.26
CA ASP A 1132 -8.07 -21.72 -37.90
C ASP A 1132 -9.08 -20.62 -37.53
N LEU A 1133 -8.63 -19.39 -37.28
CA LEU A 1133 -9.52 -18.25 -37.00
C LEU A 1133 -10.40 -17.91 -38.21
N GLU A 1134 -9.86 -18.02 -39.42
CA GLU A 1134 -10.63 -17.81 -40.66
C GLU A 1134 -11.76 -18.83 -40.80
N LYS A 1135 -11.56 -20.08 -40.36
CA LYS A 1135 -12.61 -21.11 -40.37
C LYS A 1135 -13.77 -20.78 -39.43
N LEU A 1136 -13.48 -20.18 -38.27
CA LEU A 1136 -14.52 -19.72 -37.35
C LEU A 1136 -15.34 -18.56 -37.96
N ASN A 1137 -14.66 -17.62 -38.62
CA ASN A 1137 -15.31 -16.46 -39.25
C ASN A 1137 -16.13 -16.81 -40.50
N LEU A 1138 -15.74 -17.87 -41.23
CA LEU A 1138 -16.40 -18.31 -42.47
C LEU A 1138 -17.51 -19.35 -42.25
N SER A 1139 -17.78 -19.76 -40.99
CA SER A 1139 -18.78 -20.78 -40.63
C SER A 1139 -19.93 -20.20 -39.79
N ASP A 1140 -20.94 -21.02 -39.49
CA ASP A 1140 -22.02 -20.68 -38.56
C ASP A 1140 -21.62 -20.82 -37.08
N TYR A 1141 -20.31 -20.81 -36.78
CA TYR A 1141 -19.78 -21.13 -35.45
C TYR A 1141 -20.32 -20.24 -34.34
N GLU A 1142 -20.27 -18.92 -34.49
CA GLU A 1142 -20.71 -17.99 -33.45
C GLU A 1142 -22.22 -18.09 -33.21
N GLU A 1143 -23.00 -18.22 -34.29
CA GLU A 1143 -24.45 -18.39 -34.23
C GLU A 1143 -24.82 -19.72 -33.57
N TYR A 1144 -24.20 -20.82 -34.00
CA TYR A 1144 -24.38 -22.14 -33.41
C TYR A 1144 -23.95 -22.18 -31.94
N MET A 1145 -22.84 -21.54 -31.59
CA MET A 1145 -22.38 -21.48 -30.21
C MET A 1145 -23.41 -20.74 -29.33
N LYS A 1146 -23.86 -19.56 -29.77
CA LYS A 1146 -24.90 -18.80 -29.05
C LYS A 1146 -26.17 -19.63 -28.89
N GLN A 1147 -26.68 -20.24 -29.97
CA GLN A 1147 -27.88 -21.08 -29.92
C GLN A 1147 -27.72 -22.33 -29.04
N SER A 1148 -26.58 -23.01 -29.11
CA SER A 1148 -26.32 -24.23 -28.32
C SER A 1148 -26.17 -23.91 -26.83
N LEU A 1149 -25.47 -22.84 -26.47
CA LEU A 1149 -25.31 -22.39 -25.09
C LEU A 1149 -26.63 -21.89 -24.49
N MET A 1150 -27.51 -21.32 -25.30
CA MET A 1150 -28.82 -20.80 -24.87
C MET A 1150 -29.94 -21.84 -24.89
N SER A 1151 -29.78 -22.99 -25.56
CA SER A 1151 -30.77 -24.06 -25.59
C SER A 1151 -30.81 -24.88 -24.28
N PRO A 1152 -32.00 -25.11 -23.66
CA PRO A 1152 -32.17 -26.07 -22.58
C PRO A 1152 -32.00 -27.48 -23.15
N SER A 1153 -30.78 -27.99 -23.12
CA SER A 1153 -30.46 -29.27 -23.76
C SER A 1153 -30.99 -30.44 -22.94
N GLU A 1154 -32.08 -31.05 -23.41
CA GLU A 1154 -32.34 -32.47 -23.15
C GLU A 1154 -31.34 -33.28 -24.00
N ILE A 1155 -30.42 -34.00 -23.36
CA ILE A 1155 -29.64 -35.06 -24.01
C ILE A 1155 -30.52 -36.28 -24.22
#